data_AF-A0A937U393-F1
#
_entry.id   AF-A0A937U393-F1
#
_cell.length_a   1.000
_cell.length_b   1.000
_cell.length_c   1.000
_cell.angle_alpha   90.00
_cell.angle_beta   90.00
_cell.angle_gamma   90.00
#
_symmetry.space_group_name_H-M   'P 1'
#
loop_
_entity.id
_entity.type
_entity.pdbx_description
1 polymer ?
#
loop_
_entity_poly.entity_id
_entity_poly.type
_entity_poly.pdbx_seq_one_letter_code
_entity_poly.pdbx_strand_id
1 'polypeptide(L)'
;MLGTGFAQDRKRIWRRYPWLIWLLPVAGLVSLIWFLIRVVPKPSRATYPCQRFAAPLASGFIIWITGLIGSALAYRKARRLIGRSRYVVGGICAAFAVTTIWVCLSVTGGRAAQAAAPHPVNSPTGAGKGVFPGRVVWIHDANATDWEGPGMGDGHWWQSSHTDQAVVDSMVRDGVGALAGEGDVFKAWDLLFRNFNEQRDKGDVGYQAGEKIMIKVNFVQMIATGGNRDYDFSDNRPDYPICSPQIMHSLLDHLVNIVGVAQSDITIGDPICLWCNEFYNMIHPDFPEVRYVDYAGYYNRTKMQKSSVPFYWSTSRAAGKSQDYMLKSYADAEYLINLASLKGHYNVAGITLCAKNHYGSLRAPTAGGYYNMHSDCAFTVSQSGRYRNMVDLMGHEDLGGKTLLCMIDGLYAGKHALGYPNNLSRKWQMSPFNNDWPSSIFFSQDQVAVDSVGFDFLVAEWPEGNGPAHEGADDYLHEAAQADSPPSGTAYDPEKDGSRLGSLGVHEHWNNATDKQYSRNLGAGNGIELVTQNQLWASADGPIRNMTIGRRYDFIQYAINDARDGDEIVVPEQVYAESINLRGKNVTVRSSDPNDPLSVAATVINGVQGGPVVTLQGSEDASCVLSGLTITGGELGVFCSGASPTISNCVITDNAGAGVRLWNASGATIIGSTIADNGGDGVELSLGRGITSTVTMRNCTIVGNSGNGVYSGVQHIISCIIYYNDTDAVAGTISSVTYSDVQGGWPGEGNIDCDPCFADPCNGDYHLKSEYGRWNPNSQSWVLDDVTSLCIDGGDPASEWRAELWPHGECINMGRYGGTPEASMSRSPAGNAADLDLDNDVDFRDFDDFVDKWRAEEIFLREDIDRNGLVDFFDLKMFVDEWLWRE
;
A
#
# COMPACT_ATOMS: atom_id res chain seq x y z
N MET A 1 30.32 31.32 42.74
CA MET A 1 31.75 31.61 42.45
C MET A 1 32.28 30.70 41.34
N LEU A 2 31.63 30.65 40.16
CA LEU A 2 32.06 29.82 39.01
C LEU A 2 31.69 30.55 37.70
N GLY A 3 32.42 31.62 37.37
CA GLY A 3 32.07 32.49 36.23
C GLY A 3 33.24 33.12 35.49
N THR A 4 34.48 32.62 35.67
CA THR A 4 35.67 33.25 35.08
C THR A 4 36.65 32.27 34.38
N GLY A 5 36.39 30.96 34.39
CA GLY A 5 37.28 29.96 33.78
C GLY A 5 37.25 29.92 32.24
N PHE A 6 36.08 30.10 31.62
CA PHE A 6 35.91 29.88 30.18
C PHE A 6 36.60 30.92 29.26
N ALA A 7 36.83 32.13 29.75
CA ALA A 7 37.48 33.20 28.96
C ALA A 7 39.02 33.10 28.97
N GLN A 8 39.61 32.55 30.05
CA GLN A 8 41.06 32.34 30.13
C GLN A 8 41.52 31.14 29.30
N ASP A 9 40.70 30.09 29.18
CA ASP A 9 41.05 28.89 28.39
C ASP A 9 41.04 29.12 26.87
N ARG A 10 40.15 29.97 26.32
CA ARG A 10 40.24 30.34 24.90
C ARG A 10 41.57 30.98 24.58
N LYS A 11 42.02 31.99 25.34
CA LYS A 11 43.31 32.65 25.12
C LYS A 11 44.51 31.69 25.24
N ARG A 12 44.37 30.61 26.02
CA ARG A 12 45.41 29.58 26.22
C ARG A 12 45.48 28.59 25.04
N ILE A 13 44.35 28.19 24.48
CA ILE A 13 44.26 27.28 23.32
C ILE A 13 44.79 27.94 22.03
N TRP A 14 44.39 29.18 21.74
CA TRP A 14 44.84 29.92 20.55
C TRP A 14 46.36 30.21 20.56
N ARG A 15 46.98 30.32 21.75
CA ARG A 15 48.44 30.43 21.90
C ARG A 15 49.18 29.11 21.76
N ARG A 16 48.54 27.98 22.11
CA ARG A 16 49.15 26.64 22.06
C ARG A 16 49.05 26.00 20.67
N TYR A 17 48.03 26.37 19.88
CA TYR A 17 47.79 25.85 18.53
C TYR A 17 47.40 26.98 17.56
N PRO A 18 48.37 27.80 17.11
CA PRO A 18 48.11 28.93 16.20
C PRO A 18 47.53 28.48 14.85
N TRP A 19 47.67 27.21 14.49
CA TRP A 19 47.10 26.62 13.28
C TRP A 19 45.56 26.50 13.32
N LEU A 20 44.93 26.52 14.51
CA LEU A 20 43.47 26.45 14.64
C LEU A 20 42.75 27.63 13.97
N ILE A 21 43.45 28.77 13.78
CA ILE A 21 42.93 29.94 13.02
C ILE A 21 42.64 29.57 11.57
N TRP A 22 43.41 28.62 11.02
CA TRP A 22 43.28 28.18 9.64
C TRP A 22 42.32 27.02 9.45
N LEU A 23 41.84 26.39 10.53
CA LEU A 23 40.98 25.20 10.45
C LEU A 23 39.65 25.53 9.75
N LEU A 24 39.01 26.64 10.10
CA LEU A 24 37.76 27.08 9.48
C LEU A 24 37.94 27.50 7.99
N PRO A 25 38.93 28.34 7.62
CA PRO A 25 39.22 28.63 6.22
C PRO A 25 39.57 27.40 5.38
N VAL A 26 40.37 26.47 5.93
CA VAL A 26 40.78 25.26 5.21
C VAL A 26 39.60 24.31 5.05
N ALA A 27 38.82 24.06 6.10
CA ALA A 27 37.62 23.22 6.01
C ALA A 27 36.58 23.79 5.05
N GLY A 28 36.37 25.11 5.07
CA GLY A 28 35.48 25.80 4.14
C GLY A 28 35.94 25.71 2.68
N LEU A 29 37.24 25.91 2.42
CA LEU A 29 37.82 25.79 1.08
C LEU A 29 37.76 24.34 0.55
N VAL A 30 38.12 23.36 1.39
CA VAL A 30 38.04 21.94 1.03
C VAL A 30 36.59 21.54 0.74
N SER A 31 35.64 22.01 1.56
CA SER A 31 34.21 21.77 1.33
C SER A 31 33.73 22.39 0.02
N LEU A 32 34.19 23.60 -0.32
CA LEU A 32 33.86 24.25 -1.59
C LEU A 32 34.44 23.50 -2.80
N ILE A 33 35.72 23.10 -2.74
CA ILE A 33 36.37 22.34 -3.81
C ILE A 33 35.65 21.00 -4.01
N TRP A 34 35.36 20.30 -2.92
CA TRP A 34 34.67 19.01 -2.97
C TRP A 34 33.25 19.15 -3.53
N PHE A 35 32.52 20.19 -3.13
CA PHE A 35 31.20 20.50 -3.65
C PHE A 35 31.23 20.80 -5.16
N LEU A 36 32.15 21.65 -5.62
CA LEU A 36 32.29 21.97 -7.03
C LEU A 36 32.67 20.75 -7.88
N ILE A 37 33.65 19.96 -7.43
CA ILE A 37 34.10 18.75 -8.16
C ILE A 37 32.97 17.72 -8.28
N ARG A 38 32.14 17.57 -7.25
CA ARG A 38 31.12 16.51 -7.22
C ARG A 38 29.81 16.94 -7.86
N VAL A 39 29.39 18.19 -7.66
CA VAL A 39 28.06 18.68 -8.04
C VAL A 39 28.05 19.28 -9.45
N VAL A 40 29.09 20.00 -9.89
CA VAL A 40 29.09 20.63 -11.23
C VAL A 40 28.96 19.61 -12.37
N PRO A 41 29.65 18.44 -12.34
CA PRO A 41 29.49 17.44 -13.41
C PRO A 41 28.14 16.72 -13.39
N LYS A 42 27.43 16.68 -12.25
CA LYS A 42 26.12 16.03 -12.11
C LYS A 42 25.33 16.70 -10.96
N PRO A 43 24.47 17.70 -11.27
CA PRO A 43 23.82 18.53 -10.25
C PRO A 43 22.98 17.77 -9.20
N SER A 44 22.43 16.61 -9.57
CA SER A 44 21.63 15.78 -8.63
C SER A 44 22.41 15.32 -7.40
N ARG A 45 23.74 15.28 -7.44
CA ARG A 45 24.61 14.89 -6.32
C ARG A 45 24.59 15.87 -5.14
N ALA A 46 24.04 17.08 -5.31
CA ALA A 46 23.89 18.05 -4.22
C ALA A 46 23.01 17.51 -3.06
N THR A 47 22.14 16.55 -3.35
CA THR A 47 21.23 15.92 -2.38
C THR A 47 21.91 14.90 -1.47
N TYR A 48 23.14 14.46 -1.78
CA TYR A 48 23.83 13.42 -1.02
C TYR A 48 24.16 13.90 0.40
N PRO A 49 24.08 13.04 1.44
CA PRO A 49 24.29 13.45 2.84
C PRO A 49 25.61 14.19 3.08
N CYS A 50 26.67 13.73 2.42
CA CYS A 50 28.00 14.29 2.52
C CYS A 50 28.12 15.67 1.85
N GLN A 51 27.33 15.93 0.80
CA GLN A 51 27.23 17.23 0.13
C GLN A 51 26.31 18.19 0.89
N ARG A 52 25.26 17.69 1.55
CA ARG A 52 24.42 18.49 2.49
C ARG A 52 25.22 18.98 3.69
N PHE A 53 26.23 18.24 4.15
CA PHE A 53 27.16 18.69 5.19
C PHE A 53 28.20 19.70 4.67
N ALA A 54 28.71 19.50 3.45
CA ALA A 54 29.72 20.38 2.84
C ALA A 54 29.15 21.73 2.38
N ALA A 55 27.90 21.78 1.94
CA ALA A 55 27.29 22.97 1.36
C ALA A 55 27.25 24.18 2.32
N PRO A 56 26.80 24.06 3.58
CA PRO A 56 26.83 25.17 4.53
C PRO A 56 28.24 25.71 4.81
N LEU A 57 29.24 24.82 4.89
CA LEU A 57 30.65 25.19 5.11
C LEU A 57 31.25 25.91 3.88
N ALA A 58 30.91 25.45 2.67
CA ALA A 58 31.31 26.07 1.42
C ALA A 58 30.67 27.46 1.24
N SER A 59 29.36 27.59 1.48
CA SER A 59 28.64 28.86 1.40
C SER A 59 29.14 29.86 2.44
N GLY A 60 29.38 29.41 3.68
CA GLY A 60 29.98 30.23 4.73
C GLY A 60 31.37 30.75 4.34
N PHE A 61 32.20 29.92 3.71
CA PHE A 61 33.51 30.31 3.21
C PHE A 61 33.44 31.34 2.07
N ILE A 62 32.49 31.19 1.13
CA ILE A 62 32.27 32.17 0.06
C ILE A 62 31.82 33.52 0.64
N ILE A 63 30.87 33.52 1.57
CA ILE A 63 30.40 34.75 2.23
C ILE A 63 31.56 35.44 2.98
N TRP A 64 32.38 34.66 3.68
CA TRP A 64 33.55 35.17 4.39
C TRP A 64 34.59 35.79 3.46
N ILE A 65 34.97 35.11 2.36
CA ILE A 65 36.00 35.60 1.44
C ILE A 65 35.52 36.81 0.63
N THR A 66 34.26 36.81 0.20
CA THR A 66 33.64 37.95 -0.50
C THR A 66 33.50 39.16 0.41
N GLY A 67 33.14 38.96 1.68
CA GLY A 67 33.13 40.00 2.71
C GLY A 67 34.51 40.61 2.98
N LEU A 68 35.54 39.77 3.08
CA LEU A 68 36.92 40.23 3.29
C LEU A 68 37.48 41.00 2.09
N ILE A 69 37.32 40.48 0.87
CA ILE A 69 37.81 41.12 -0.35
C ILE A 69 37.03 42.43 -0.60
N GLY A 70 35.70 42.39 -0.49
CA GLY A 70 34.83 43.54 -0.69
C GLY A 70 35.14 44.68 0.28
N SER A 71 35.30 44.38 1.58
CA SER A 71 35.65 45.38 2.58
C SER A 71 37.07 45.93 2.38
N ALA A 72 38.05 45.10 2.02
CA ALA A 72 39.42 45.54 1.76
C ALA A 72 39.53 46.45 0.52
N LEU A 73 38.81 46.13 -0.57
CA LEU A 73 38.76 46.96 -1.78
C LEU A 73 38.05 48.28 -1.51
N ALA A 74 36.91 48.25 -0.81
CA ALA A 74 36.16 49.44 -0.42
C ALA A 74 37.01 50.36 0.49
N TYR A 75 37.73 49.78 1.46
CA TYR A 75 38.64 50.52 2.33
C TYR A 75 39.84 51.13 1.57
N ARG A 76 40.47 50.37 0.66
CA ARG A 76 41.57 50.90 -0.20
C ARG A 76 41.09 52.06 -1.08
N LYS A 77 39.87 51.97 -1.62
CA LYS A 77 39.24 53.02 -2.43
C LYS A 77 38.90 54.23 -1.58
N ALA A 78 38.36 54.05 -0.37
CA ALA A 78 38.11 55.11 0.60
C ALA A 78 39.41 55.87 0.92
N ARG A 79 40.51 55.17 1.24
CA ARG A 79 41.80 55.79 1.57
C ARG A 79 42.38 56.61 0.42
N ARG A 80 42.26 56.13 -0.82
CA ARG A 80 42.70 56.87 -2.02
C ARG A 80 41.84 58.10 -2.31
N LEU A 81 40.53 58.02 -2.09
CA LEU A 81 39.60 59.12 -2.35
C LEU A 81 39.71 60.22 -1.29
N ILE A 82 39.91 59.84 -0.02
CA ILE A 82 40.19 60.77 1.08
C ILE A 82 41.51 61.50 0.83
N GLY A 83 42.55 60.80 0.38
CA GLY A 83 43.83 61.42 0.00
C GLY A 83 43.78 62.34 -1.23
N ARG A 84 42.69 62.32 -2.01
CA ARG A 84 42.41 63.22 -3.14
C ARG A 84 41.37 64.29 -2.80
N SER A 85 41.13 64.52 -1.50
CA SER A 85 40.17 65.50 -0.97
C SER A 85 38.71 65.26 -1.39
N ARG A 86 38.35 64.05 -1.84
CA ARG A 86 36.97 63.67 -2.19
C ARG A 86 36.28 63.01 -0.99
N TYR A 87 36.12 63.77 0.09
CA TYR A 87 35.71 63.27 1.41
C TYR A 87 34.34 62.59 1.43
N VAL A 88 33.35 63.13 0.71
CA VAL A 88 31.99 62.55 0.65
C VAL A 88 32.00 61.14 0.06
N VAL A 89 32.64 60.97 -1.11
CA VAL A 89 32.72 59.68 -1.80
C VAL A 89 33.62 58.70 -1.04
N GLY A 90 34.68 59.21 -0.40
CA GLY A 90 35.54 58.43 0.49
C GLY A 90 34.79 57.91 1.72
N GLY A 91 33.93 58.73 2.33
CA GLY A 91 33.08 58.37 3.46
C GLY A 91 32.06 57.28 3.11
N ILE A 92 31.41 57.37 1.94
CA ILE A 92 30.48 56.34 1.46
C ILE A 92 31.20 54.99 1.30
N CYS A 93 32.41 55.00 0.73
CA CYS A 93 33.21 53.78 0.57
C CYS A 93 33.65 53.18 1.92
N ALA A 94 33.93 54.01 2.92
CA ALA A 94 34.28 53.55 4.27
C ALA A 94 33.05 52.95 4.99
N ALA A 95 31.88 53.59 4.89
CA ALA A 95 30.63 53.07 5.43
C ALA A 95 30.29 51.71 4.78
N PHE A 96 30.41 51.60 3.46
CA PHE A 96 30.21 50.34 2.73
C PHE A 96 31.16 49.22 3.19
N ALA A 97 32.42 49.54 3.51
CA ALA A 97 33.36 48.55 4.05
C ALA A 97 32.93 48.02 5.43
N VAL A 98 32.43 48.91 6.31
CA VAL A 98 31.94 48.54 7.64
C VAL A 98 30.64 47.76 7.55
N THR A 99 29.68 48.21 6.73
CA THR A 99 28.40 47.52 6.54
C THR A 99 28.59 46.13 5.97
N THR A 100 29.48 45.95 4.99
CA THR A 100 29.79 44.61 4.43
C THR A 100 30.31 43.65 5.50
N ILE A 101 31.20 44.10 6.39
CA ILE A 101 31.69 43.28 7.52
C ILE A 101 30.55 42.95 8.50
N TRP A 102 29.74 43.95 8.83
CA TRP A 102 28.61 43.78 9.76
C TRP A 102 27.54 42.83 9.22
N VAL A 103 27.19 42.92 7.93
CA VAL A 103 26.27 41.99 7.26
C VAL A 103 26.85 40.57 7.26
N CYS A 104 28.13 40.40 6.92
CA CYS A 104 28.76 39.08 6.96
C CYS A 104 28.75 38.47 8.38
N LEU A 105 29.00 39.27 9.41
CA LEU A 105 28.91 38.84 10.82
C LEU A 105 27.48 38.56 11.28
N SER A 106 26.48 39.27 10.73
CA SER A 106 25.07 39.09 11.10
C SER A 106 24.46 37.85 10.42
N VAL A 107 24.82 37.59 9.16
CA VAL A 107 24.39 36.41 8.41
C VAL A 107 25.04 35.13 8.95
N THR A 108 26.29 35.21 9.42
CA THR A 108 26.97 34.07 10.08
C THR A 108 26.66 33.95 11.57
N GLY A 109 26.05 34.98 12.17
CA GLY A 109 25.62 35.02 13.57
C GLY A 109 24.19 34.52 13.82
N GLY A 110 23.59 33.82 12.86
CA GLY A 110 22.28 33.20 13.02
C GLY A 110 22.26 32.32 14.27
N ARG A 111 21.31 32.57 15.17
CA ARG A 111 21.06 31.75 16.35
C ARG A 111 21.04 30.29 15.92
N ALA A 112 22.00 29.50 16.42
CA ALA A 112 21.75 28.09 16.59
C ALA A 112 20.46 28.02 17.42
N ALA A 113 19.35 27.65 16.79
CA ALA A 113 18.27 27.03 17.53
C ALA A 113 18.95 25.87 18.25
N GLN A 114 19.11 26.01 19.56
CA GLN A 114 19.57 24.93 20.38
C GLN A 114 18.36 24.00 20.49
N ALA A 115 18.09 23.28 19.40
CA ALA A 115 17.19 22.15 19.43
C ALA A 115 17.69 21.26 20.57
N ALA A 116 16.77 20.86 21.46
CA ALA A 116 17.03 19.72 22.33
C ALA A 116 17.70 18.61 21.50
N ALA A 117 18.69 17.93 22.06
CA ALA A 117 19.31 16.82 21.36
C ALA A 117 18.19 15.84 20.97
N PRO A 118 18.07 15.46 19.68
CA PRO A 118 17.01 14.53 19.27
C PRO A 118 17.08 13.28 20.14
N HIS A 119 15.93 12.81 20.61
CA HIS A 119 15.86 11.57 21.38
C HIS A 119 16.52 10.44 20.58
N PRO A 120 17.31 9.57 21.23
CA PRO A 120 17.98 8.49 20.53
C PRO A 120 16.94 7.55 19.92
N VAL A 121 17.13 7.22 18.64
CA VAL A 121 16.32 6.20 17.96
C VAL A 121 16.49 4.84 18.63
N ASN A 122 15.47 3.98 18.52
CA ASN A 122 15.51 2.61 19.06
C ASN A 122 15.93 2.52 20.53
N SER A 123 15.39 3.43 21.36
CA SER A 123 15.70 3.52 22.79
C SER A 123 14.41 3.46 23.60
N PRO A 124 13.82 2.26 23.76
CA PRO A 124 12.50 2.10 24.36
C PRO A 124 12.48 2.51 25.84
N THR A 125 11.44 3.26 26.19
CA THR A 125 11.12 3.66 27.57
C THR A 125 9.67 3.27 27.89
N GLY A 126 9.41 2.92 29.14
CA GLY A 126 8.11 2.38 29.55
C GLY A 126 7.92 0.90 29.22
N ALA A 127 6.69 0.42 29.34
CA ALA A 127 6.32 -0.97 29.15
C ALA A 127 5.16 -1.09 28.15
N GLY A 128 5.35 -1.90 27.11
CA GLY A 128 4.36 -2.08 26.06
C GLY A 128 3.09 -2.75 26.57
N LYS A 129 1.94 -2.42 25.98
CA LYS A 129 0.63 -3.01 26.30
C LYS A 129 -0.02 -3.73 25.11
N GLY A 130 -1.02 -4.55 25.39
CA GLY A 130 -1.82 -5.31 24.42
C GLY A 130 -1.42 -6.77 24.24
N VAL A 131 -2.13 -7.48 23.35
CA VAL A 131 -1.86 -8.89 22.98
C VAL A 131 -0.39 -9.10 22.61
N PHE A 132 0.15 -8.17 21.83
CA PHE A 132 1.58 -8.04 21.57
C PHE A 132 2.09 -6.71 22.15
N PRO A 133 2.76 -6.72 23.31
CA PRO A 133 3.16 -5.51 24.04
C PRO A 133 3.86 -4.45 23.17
N GLY A 134 3.24 -3.30 22.95
CA GLY A 134 3.80 -2.20 22.16
C GLY A 134 3.65 -2.36 20.64
N ARG A 135 2.82 -3.29 20.16
CA ARG A 135 2.51 -3.42 18.73
C ARG A 135 1.66 -2.25 18.26
N VAL A 136 2.05 -1.69 17.13
CA VAL A 136 1.24 -0.76 16.34
C VAL A 136 1.11 -1.35 14.95
N VAL A 137 -0.13 -1.49 14.48
CA VAL A 137 -0.41 -1.90 13.10
C VAL A 137 -0.61 -0.66 12.27
N TRP A 138 -0.01 -0.62 11.09
CA TRP A 138 -0.24 0.39 10.06
C TRP A 138 -0.72 -0.29 8.78
N ILE A 139 -1.98 -0.04 8.43
CA ILE A 139 -2.58 -0.47 7.17
C ILE A 139 -2.63 0.74 6.22
N HIS A 140 -2.15 0.56 4.99
CA HIS A 140 -2.14 1.57 3.95
C HIS A 140 -2.59 0.95 2.63
N ASP A 141 -3.67 1.47 2.07
CA ASP A 141 -4.13 1.10 0.73
C ASP A 141 -4.48 2.36 -0.06
N ALA A 142 -3.67 2.67 -1.08
CA ALA A 142 -3.87 3.84 -1.94
C ALA A 142 -5.24 3.83 -2.66
N ASN A 143 -5.85 2.66 -2.86
CA ASN A 143 -7.18 2.54 -3.46
C ASN A 143 -8.31 3.00 -2.54
N ALA A 144 -8.04 3.26 -1.25
CA ALA A 144 -9.08 3.69 -0.32
C ALA A 144 -9.58 5.12 -0.62
N THR A 145 -8.79 5.94 -1.32
CA THR A 145 -9.07 7.37 -1.50
C THR A 145 -8.66 7.85 -2.89
N ASP A 146 -9.52 8.61 -3.58
CA ASP A 146 -9.20 9.14 -4.92
C ASP A 146 -9.45 10.65 -5.11
N TRP A 147 -9.89 11.35 -4.07
CA TRP A 147 -10.24 12.78 -4.14
C TRP A 147 -9.13 13.65 -4.73
N GLU A 148 -9.43 14.54 -5.68
CA GLU A 148 -8.42 15.41 -6.29
C GLU A 148 -7.90 16.47 -5.32
N GLY A 149 -8.73 16.86 -4.36
CA GLY A 149 -8.38 17.76 -3.27
C GLY A 149 -9.20 19.05 -3.24
N PRO A 150 -8.95 19.89 -2.22
CA PRO A 150 -9.80 21.05 -1.96
C PRO A 150 -9.73 22.07 -3.10
N GLY A 151 -10.91 22.46 -3.60
CA GLY A 151 -11.04 23.48 -4.65
C GLY A 151 -10.84 22.97 -6.08
N MET A 152 -10.76 21.65 -6.31
CA MET A 152 -10.64 21.07 -7.65
C MET A 152 -11.99 20.88 -8.37
N GLY A 153 -13.11 21.01 -7.64
CA GLY A 153 -14.46 20.97 -8.21
C GLY A 153 -15.05 19.56 -8.37
N ASP A 154 -14.41 18.56 -7.78
CA ASP A 154 -14.82 17.15 -7.80
C ASP A 154 -15.66 16.73 -6.58
N GLY A 155 -15.65 17.51 -5.50
CA GLY A 155 -16.47 17.24 -4.31
C GLY A 155 -15.69 17.41 -3.02
N HIS A 156 -15.98 16.56 -2.03
CA HIS A 156 -15.32 16.55 -0.72
C HIS A 156 -14.87 15.14 -0.34
N TRP A 157 -13.71 15.05 0.32
CA TRP A 157 -13.08 13.80 0.72
C TRP A 157 -13.98 12.78 1.40
N TRP A 158 -14.94 13.22 2.22
CA TRP A 158 -15.81 12.33 3.01
C TRP A 158 -16.95 11.70 2.21
N GLN A 159 -17.16 12.10 0.95
CA GLN A 159 -18.22 11.56 0.11
C GLN A 159 -17.90 10.13 -0.35
N SER A 160 -18.92 9.31 -0.51
CA SER A 160 -18.78 7.90 -0.95
C SER A 160 -18.19 7.75 -2.36
N SER A 161 -18.20 8.81 -3.17
CA SER A 161 -17.52 8.83 -4.47
C SER A 161 -16.01 9.02 -4.37
N HIS A 162 -15.48 9.27 -3.17
CA HIS A 162 -14.08 9.62 -2.96
C HIS A 162 -13.33 8.74 -1.97
N THR A 163 -14.07 8.05 -1.11
CA THR A 163 -13.53 7.04 -0.20
C THR A 163 -14.24 5.73 -0.46
N ASP A 164 -13.50 4.71 -0.91
CA ASP A 164 -14.05 3.40 -1.21
C ASP A 164 -14.35 2.63 0.08
N GLN A 165 -15.62 2.36 0.35
CA GLN A 165 -16.04 1.70 1.58
C GLN A 165 -15.52 0.26 1.68
N ALA A 166 -15.52 -0.51 0.58
CA ALA A 166 -15.10 -1.91 0.59
C ALA A 166 -13.59 -2.06 0.86
N VAL A 167 -12.80 -1.12 0.33
CA VAL A 167 -11.37 -1.03 0.65
C VAL A 167 -11.17 -0.68 2.13
N VAL A 168 -11.88 0.34 2.64
CA VAL A 168 -11.81 0.71 4.07
C VAL A 168 -12.23 -0.44 4.99
N ASP A 169 -13.28 -1.19 4.64
CA ASP A 169 -13.71 -2.37 5.39
C ASP A 169 -12.63 -3.44 5.46
N SER A 170 -11.96 -3.67 4.33
CA SER A 170 -10.80 -4.56 4.28
C SER A 170 -9.65 -4.05 5.13
N MET A 171 -9.38 -2.74 5.11
CA MET A 171 -8.32 -2.15 5.94
C MET A 171 -8.61 -2.28 7.44
N VAL A 172 -9.86 -2.14 7.88
CA VAL A 172 -10.24 -2.29 9.30
C VAL A 172 -10.20 -3.76 9.73
N ARG A 173 -10.70 -4.69 8.89
CA ARG A 173 -10.55 -6.15 9.09
C ARG A 173 -9.09 -6.55 9.26
N ASP A 174 -8.26 -6.18 8.29
CA ASP A 174 -6.83 -6.47 8.27
C ASP A 174 -6.12 -5.85 9.49
N GLY A 175 -6.47 -4.61 9.85
CA GLY A 175 -5.90 -3.91 10.99
C GLY A 175 -6.19 -4.57 12.35
N VAL A 176 -7.44 -5.01 12.56
CA VAL A 176 -7.85 -5.74 13.78
C VAL A 176 -7.19 -7.11 13.83
N GLY A 177 -7.21 -7.86 12.73
CA GLY A 177 -6.60 -9.18 12.63
C GLY A 177 -5.09 -9.13 12.91
N ALA A 178 -4.40 -8.18 12.30
CA ALA A 178 -2.97 -7.93 12.52
C ALA A 178 -2.61 -7.59 13.96
N LEU A 179 -3.45 -6.79 14.62
CA LEU A 179 -3.21 -6.36 15.99
C LEU A 179 -3.31 -7.54 16.94
N ALA A 180 -4.27 -8.44 16.69
CA ALA A 180 -4.48 -9.67 17.43
C ALA A 180 -3.56 -10.83 16.99
N GLY A 181 -2.94 -10.74 15.81
CA GLY A 181 -2.17 -11.83 15.21
C GLY A 181 -3.04 -13.01 14.76
N GLU A 182 -4.27 -12.73 14.29
CA GLU A 182 -5.30 -13.71 13.96
C GLU A 182 -6.00 -13.32 12.66
N GLY A 183 -6.19 -14.28 11.74
CA GLY A 183 -6.78 -14.04 10.42
C GLY A 183 -8.31 -14.04 10.44
N ASP A 184 -8.91 -14.74 11.40
CA ASP A 184 -10.35 -14.69 11.64
C ASP A 184 -10.72 -13.46 12.48
N VAL A 185 -11.45 -12.52 11.88
CA VAL A 185 -11.77 -11.23 12.51
C VAL A 185 -12.61 -11.35 13.80
N PHE A 186 -13.45 -12.40 13.93
CA PHE A 186 -14.19 -12.64 15.17
C PHE A 186 -13.25 -13.07 16.30
N LYS A 187 -12.38 -14.05 16.03
CA LYS A 187 -11.36 -14.48 17.01
C LYS A 187 -10.39 -13.37 17.36
N ALA A 188 -10.03 -12.53 16.39
CA ALA A 188 -9.19 -11.36 16.62
C ALA A 188 -9.81 -10.41 17.66
N TRP A 189 -11.09 -10.05 17.49
CA TRP A 189 -11.80 -9.25 18.49
C TRP A 189 -11.88 -9.94 19.85
N ASP A 190 -12.25 -11.22 19.90
CA ASP A 190 -12.34 -11.97 21.16
C ASP A 190 -11.00 -11.97 21.92
N LEU A 191 -9.88 -12.15 21.22
CA LEU A 191 -8.53 -12.06 21.79
C LEU A 191 -8.21 -10.65 22.34
N LEU A 192 -8.57 -9.59 21.62
CA LEU A 192 -8.35 -8.21 22.09
C LEU A 192 -9.13 -7.94 23.37
N PHE A 193 -10.40 -8.37 23.45
CA PHE A 193 -11.23 -8.23 24.65
C PHE A 193 -10.70 -9.06 25.81
N ARG A 194 -10.37 -10.34 25.58
CA ARG A 194 -9.80 -11.25 26.61
C ARG A 194 -8.53 -10.67 27.21
N ASN A 195 -7.57 -10.30 26.36
CA ASN A 195 -6.31 -9.73 26.81
C ASN A 195 -6.52 -8.44 27.62
N PHE A 196 -7.45 -7.58 27.19
CA PHE A 196 -7.75 -6.34 27.89
C PHE A 196 -8.45 -6.58 29.24
N ASN A 197 -9.39 -7.53 29.30
CA ASN A 197 -10.09 -7.91 30.52
C ASN A 197 -9.16 -8.59 31.54
N GLU A 198 -8.22 -9.40 31.07
CA GLU A 198 -7.22 -10.05 31.91
C GLU A 198 -6.31 -9.02 32.60
N GLN A 199 -5.95 -7.94 31.91
CA GLN A 199 -5.18 -6.81 32.46
C GLN A 199 -5.97 -5.93 33.46
N ARG A 200 -7.29 -6.10 33.54
CA ARG A 200 -8.19 -5.33 34.41
C ARG A 200 -8.80 -6.20 35.53
N ASP A 201 -8.15 -7.31 35.86
CA ASP A 201 -8.59 -8.27 36.89
C ASP A 201 -10.00 -8.87 36.64
N LYS A 202 -10.47 -8.87 35.38
CA LYS A 202 -11.75 -9.52 34.98
C LYS A 202 -11.56 -10.97 34.53
N GLY A 203 -10.31 -11.42 34.38
CA GLY A 203 -9.96 -12.77 33.92
C GLY A 203 -10.04 -12.94 32.40
N ASP A 204 -9.81 -14.17 31.93
CA ASP A 204 -9.85 -14.55 30.51
C ASP A 204 -11.29 -14.70 30.00
N VAL A 205 -11.94 -13.56 29.77
CA VAL A 205 -13.29 -13.46 29.22
C VAL A 205 -13.31 -12.45 28.09
N GLY A 206 -13.97 -12.79 26.98
CA GLY A 206 -14.27 -11.85 25.90
C GLY A 206 -15.36 -10.86 26.29
N TYR A 207 -15.86 -10.11 25.31
CA TYR A 207 -17.01 -9.21 25.48
C TYR A 207 -18.21 -9.95 26.09
N GLN A 208 -18.89 -9.32 27.05
CA GLN A 208 -20.15 -9.82 27.63
C GLN A 208 -21.33 -8.94 27.23
N ALA A 209 -22.44 -9.58 26.85
CA ALA A 209 -23.65 -8.88 26.43
C ALA A 209 -24.13 -7.88 27.50
N GLY A 210 -24.43 -6.65 27.08
CA GLY A 210 -24.83 -5.54 27.95
C GLY A 210 -23.68 -4.67 28.44
N GLU A 211 -22.42 -5.06 28.22
CA GLU A 211 -21.28 -4.18 28.43
C GLU A 211 -21.29 -3.06 27.39
N LYS A 212 -21.10 -1.83 27.84
CA LYS A 212 -21.24 -0.63 27.01
C LYS A 212 -19.92 -0.20 26.42
N ILE A 213 -19.95 0.29 25.19
CA ILE A 213 -18.79 0.80 24.47
C ILE A 213 -18.99 2.28 24.15
N MET A 214 -18.05 3.12 24.57
CA MET A 214 -17.93 4.51 24.11
C MET A 214 -16.91 4.57 22.97
N ILE A 215 -17.22 5.27 21.88
CA ILE A 215 -16.30 5.52 20.77
C ILE A 215 -16.09 7.03 20.68
N LYS A 216 -14.89 7.49 21.08
CA LYS A 216 -14.52 8.91 21.00
C LYS A 216 -13.90 9.21 19.64
N VAL A 217 -14.64 9.92 18.80
CA VAL A 217 -14.18 10.36 17.47
C VAL A 217 -13.62 11.78 17.49
N ASN A 218 -12.69 12.12 16.59
CA ASN A 218 -12.19 13.49 16.46
C ASN A 218 -13.07 14.32 15.51
N PHE A 219 -13.96 15.17 16.05
CA PHE A 219 -14.82 16.08 15.26
C PHE A 219 -14.49 17.55 15.51
N VAL A 220 -13.22 17.89 15.71
CA VAL A 220 -12.79 19.22 16.17
C VAL A 220 -13.25 20.39 15.27
N GLN A 221 -13.62 20.14 14.00
CA GLN A 221 -14.19 21.16 13.12
C GLN A 221 -15.65 21.52 13.49
N MET A 222 -16.37 20.63 14.15
CA MET A 222 -17.77 20.77 14.54
C MET A 222 -17.97 21.23 16.01
N ILE A 223 -16.96 21.84 16.66
CA ILE A 223 -17.09 22.29 18.06
C ILE A 223 -18.25 23.29 18.22
N ALA A 224 -19.27 22.92 18.98
CA ALA A 224 -20.47 23.75 19.21
C ALA A 224 -20.13 25.02 20.01
N THR A 225 -19.26 24.91 21.01
CA THR A 225 -18.82 26.06 21.82
C THR A 225 -17.91 27.02 21.06
N GLY A 226 -17.40 26.62 19.89
CA GLY A 226 -16.49 27.39 19.03
C GLY A 226 -17.21 28.30 18.04
N GLY A 227 -18.54 28.32 18.06
CA GLY A 227 -19.37 29.18 17.20
C GLY A 227 -20.23 28.42 16.20
N ASN A 228 -20.06 27.10 16.05
CA ASN A 228 -20.91 26.29 15.19
C ASN A 228 -22.29 26.11 15.81
N ARG A 229 -23.34 26.35 15.01
CA ARG A 229 -24.73 26.29 15.47
C ARG A 229 -25.61 25.42 14.56
N ASP A 230 -25.16 25.17 13.35
CA ASP A 230 -25.88 24.42 12.34
C ASP A 230 -25.20 23.06 12.14
N TYR A 231 -26.00 22.03 11.90
CA TYR A 231 -25.56 20.63 11.79
C TYR A 231 -25.03 20.29 10.39
N ASP A 232 -24.80 21.31 9.56
CA ASP A 232 -24.33 21.18 8.18
C ASP A 232 -22.80 21.31 8.15
N PHE A 233 -22.13 20.27 7.67
CA PHE A 233 -20.67 20.27 7.50
C PHE A 233 -20.24 20.93 6.18
N SER A 234 -21.07 20.79 5.14
CA SER A 234 -20.82 21.38 3.82
C SER A 234 -20.67 22.90 3.86
N ASP A 235 -21.40 23.55 4.76
CA ASP A 235 -21.31 25.00 4.99
C ASP A 235 -20.13 25.43 5.90
N ASN A 236 -19.37 24.49 6.47
CA ASN A 236 -18.43 24.75 7.57
C ASN A 236 -17.03 24.15 7.38
N ARG A 237 -16.28 24.66 6.40
CA ARG A 237 -14.95 24.15 5.98
C ARG A 237 -14.98 22.62 5.74
N PRO A 238 -15.75 22.16 4.75
CA PRO A 238 -16.01 20.74 4.50
C PRO A 238 -14.75 19.90 4.24
N ASP A 239 -13.66 20.55 3.86
CA ASP A 239 -12.38 19.91 3.51
C ASP A 239 -11.43 19.78 4.72
N TYR A 240 -11.93 20.03 5.92
CA TYR A 240 -11.11 20.00 7.12
C TYR A 240 -10.89 18.56 7.63
N PRO A 241 -9.66 18.16 7.99
CA PRO A 241 -9.36 16.80 8.44
C PRO A 241 -9.96 16.49 9.82
N ILE A 242 -11.04 15.72 9.80
CA ILE A 242 -11.66 15.03 10.94
C ILE A 242 -11.76 13.54 10.61
N CYS A 243 -12.19 12.72 11.58
CA CYS A 243 -12.35 11.28 11.31
C CYS A 243 -13.42 11.02 10.24
N SER A 244 -13.15 10.04 9.39
CA SER A 244 -13.90 9.67 8.20
C SER A 244 -15.13 8.84 8.56
N PRO A 245 -16.31 9.12 7.99
CA PRO A 245 -17.51 8.34 8.26
C PRO A 245 -17.38 6.86 7.85
N GLN A 246 -16.56 6.55 6.85
CA GLN A 246 -16.32 5.19 6.36
C GLN A 246 -15.63 4.31 7.40
N ILE A 247 -14.63 4.85 8.13
CA ILE A 247 -13.99 4.14 9.25
C ILE A 247 -14.97 3.96 10.41
N MET A 248 -15.80 4.98 10.69
CA MET A 248 -16.81 4.88 11.74
C MET A 248 -17.85 3.81 11.43
N HIS A 249 -18.32 3.76 10.18
CA HIS A 249 -19.25 2.75 9.69
C HIS A 249 -18.64 1.36 9.84
N SER A 250 -17.44 1.14 9.31
CA SER A 250 -16.73 -0.14 9.37
C SER A 250 -16.47 -0.62 10.81
N LEU A 251 -16.10 0.30 11.70
CA LEU A 251 -15.92 -0.01 13.13
C LEU A 251 -17.25 -0.42 13.79
N LEU A 252 -18.35 0.25 13.47
CA LEU A 252 -19.68 -0.11 13.98
C LEU A 252 -20.14 -1.46 13.43
N ASP A 253 -19.89 -1.73 12.15
CA ASP A 253 -20.19 -3.02 11.52
C ASP A 253 -19.47 -4.16 12.25
N HIS A 254 -18.16 -4.01 12.50
CA HIS A 254 -17.39 -4.96 13.30
C HIS A 254 -18.01 -5.19 14.69
N LEU A 255 -18.30 -4.13 15.44
CA LEU A 255 -18.83 -4.29 16.79
C LEU A 255 -20.21 -4.94 16.81
N VAL A 256 -21.09 -4.57 15.87
CA VAL A 256 -22.48 -5.06 15.85
C VAL A 256 -22.59 -6.43 15.22
N ASN A 257 -22.04 -6.62 14.02
CA ASN A 257 -22.26 -7.79 13.19
C ASN A 257 -21.22 -8.89 13.40
N ILE A 258 -20.01 -8.55 13.87
CA ILE A 258 -18.96 -9.54 14.15
C ILE A 258 -18.91 -9.84 15.65
N VAL A 259 -18.70 -8.83 16.49
CA VAL A 259 -18.58 -9.02 17.95
C VAL A 259 -19.94 -9.34 18.60
N GLY A 260 -21.04 -8.86 18.01
CA GLY A 260 -22.39 -9.07 18.55
C GLY A 260 -22.78 -8.08 19.64
N VAL A 261 -22.15 -6.90 19.68
CA VAL A 261 -22.52 -5.82 20.59
C VAL A 261 -23.88 -5.27 20.17
N ALA A 262 -24.84 -5.20 21.10
CA ALA A 262 -26.11 -4.56 20.81
C ALA A 262 -25.88 -3.10 20.44
N GLN A 263 -26.47 -2.62 19.33
CA GLN A 263 -26.36 -1.22 18.90
C GLN A 263 -26.67 -0.24 20.04
N SER A 264 -27.69 -0.56 20.85
CA SER A 264 -28.09 0.21 22.02
C SER A 264 -27.06 0.24 23.15
N ASP A 265 -25.99 -0.53 23.11
CA ASP A 265 -24.89 -0.49 24.08
C ASP A 265 -23.67 0.29 23.55
N ILE A 266 -23.75 0.77 22.30
CA ILE A 266 -22.72 1.59 21.67
C ILE A 266 -23.11 3.06 21.75
N THR A 267 -22.18 3.90 22.20
CA THR A 267 -22.26 5.35 22.13
C THR A 267 -21.07 5.87 21.32
N ILE A 268 -21.32 6.72 20.31
CA ILE A 268 -20.29 7.28 19.44
C ILE A 268 -20.44 8.80 19.37
N GLY A 269 -19.33 9.54 19.51
CA GLY A 269 -19.41 11.01 19.54
C GLY A 269 -18.14 11.75 19.91
N ASP A 270 -18.17 13.06 19.64
CA ASP A 270 -17.31 14.04 20.28
C ASP A 270 -18.20 14.99 21.09
N PRO A 271 -18.32 14.82 22.41
CA PRO A 271 -19.35 15.48 23.21
C PRO A 271 -19.32 17.01 23.26
N ILE A 272 -18.24 17.64 22.80
CA ILE A 272 -18.13 19.10 22.69
C ILE A 272 -18.47 19.63 21.29
N CYS A 273 -18.71 18.72 20.34
CA CYS A 273 -19.02 19.01 18.94
C CYS A 273 -20.48 18.71 18.63
N LEU A 274 -20.93 19.12 17.44
CA LEU A 274 -22.19 18.71 16.83
C LEU A 274 -21.94 17.52 15.92
N TRP A 275 -22.88 16.57 15.88
CA TRP A 275 -22.80 15.44 14.96
C TRP A 275 -23.43 15.83 13.61
N CYS A 276 -22.61 16.14 12.60
CA CYS A 276 -23.11 16.68 11.32
C CYS A 276 -24.09 15.75 10.60
N ASN A 277 -24.94 16.34 9.76
CA ASN A 277 -26.01 15.64 9.05
C ASN A 277 -25.47 14.68 7.99
N GLU A 278 -24.42 15.07 7.30
CA GLU A 278 -23.78 14.28 6.24
C GLU A 278 -23.33 12.94 6.80
N PHE A 279 -22.60 12.94 7.93
CA PHE A 279 -22.06 11.71 8.49
C PHE A 279 -23.16 10.89 9.18
N TYR A 280 -24.13 11.56 9.83
CA TYR A 280 -25.30 10.88 10.38
C TYR A 280 -26.08 10.13 9.31
N ASN A 281 -26.37 10.77 8.19
CA ASN A 281 -27.16 10.18 7.11
C ASN A 281 -26.44 9.04 6.40
N MET A 282 -25.10 9.01 6.45
CA MET A 282 -24.29 7.90 5.93
C MET A 282 -24.28 6.68 6.87
N ILE A 283 -24.35 6.89 8.19
CA ILE A 283 -24.08 5.82 9.18
C ILE A 283 -25.37 5.32 9.85
N HIS A 284 -26.28 6.23 10.23
CA HIS A 284 -27.48 5.90 10.99
C HIS A 284 -28.43 4.90 10.31
N PRO A 285 -28.63 4.89 8.97
CA PRO A 285 -29.52 3.92 8.34
C PRO A 285 -29.18 2.46 8.67
N ASP A 286 -27.89 2.14 8.81
CA ASP A 286 -27.42 0.78 9.11
C ASP A 286 -27.34 0.51 10.62
N PHE A 287 -27.18 1.57 11.42
CA PHE A 287 -27.03 1.49 12.88
C PHE A 287 -28.01 2.39 13.67
N PRO A 288 -29.33 2.27 13.47
CA PRO A 288 -30.33 3.21 13.99
C PRO A 288 -30.43 3.24 15.51
N GLU A 289 -30.04 2.17 16.20
CA GLU A 289 -30.15 2.06 17.66
C GLU A 289 -28.86 2.49 18.40
N VAL A 290 -27.81 2.88 17.66
CA VAL A 290 -26.57 3.44 18.24
C VAL A 290 -26.83 4.84 18.80
N ARG A 291 -26.22 5.15 19.96
CA ARG A 291 -26.32 6.49 20.56
C ARG A 291 -25.30 7.44 19.98
N TYR A 292 -25.73 8.26 19.03
CA TYR A 292 -24.94 9.37 18.47
C TYR A 292 -24.91 10.56 19.43
N VAL A 293 -23.86 10.67 20.26
CA VAL A 293 -23.76 11.70 21.30
C VAL A 293 -23.10 12.98 20.78
N ASP A 294 -23.68 14.13 21.12
CA ASP A 294 -23.12 15.43 20.78
C ASP A 294 -23.45 16.50 21.85
N TYR A 295 -22.98 17.73 21.66
CA TYR A 295 -23.13 18.80 22.65
C TYR A 295 -24.60 19.22 22.88
N ALA A 296 -25.46 19.16 21.86
CA ALA A 296 -26.76 19.83 21.86
C ALA A 296 -27.96 18.86 21.90
N GLY A 297 -27.86 17.71 21.25
CA GLY A 297 -28.87 16.64 21.18
C GLY A 297 -30.11 17.00 20.37
N TYR A 298 -29.92 17.63 19.21
CA TYR A 298 -31.02 17.89 18.25
C TYR A 298 -31.00 16.87 17.12
N TYR A 299 -32.03 16.85 16.28
CA TYR A 299 -32.11 16.00 15.08
C TYR A 299 -31.83 14.51 15.37
N ASN A 300 -32.44 13.96 16.42
CA ASN A 300 -32.25 12.57 16.89
C ASN A 300 -30.86 12.22 17.45
N ARG A 301 -30.00 13.20 17.71
CA ARG A 301 -28.76 13.00 18.47
C ARG A 301 -29.03 12.97 19.97
N THR A 302 -28.19 12.25 20.71
CA THR A 302 -28.22 12.21 22.16
C THR A 302 -27.43 13.38 22.73
N LYS A 303 -28.07 14.22 23.56
CA LYS A 303 -27.36 15.31 24.24
C LYS A 303 -26.36 14.76 25.25
N MET A 304 -25.15 15.30 25.26
CA MET A 304 -24.15 14.99 26.28
C MET A 304 -24.66 15.29 27.70
N GLN A 305 -24.25 14.45 28.64
CA GLN A 305 -24.64 14.55 30.04
C GLN A 305 -23.40 14.45 30.93
N LYS A 306 -23.38 15.23 32.02
CA LYS A 306 -22.33 15.13 33.04
C LYS A 306 -22.61 13.96 33.98
N SER A 307 -21.55 13.30 34.43
CA SER A 307 -21.62 12.33 35.54
C SER A 307 -21.28 13.02 36.87
N SER A 308 -21.23 12.21 37.94
CA SER A 308 -20.72 12.62 39.25
C SER A 308 -19.27 12.21 39.51
N VAL A 309 -18.60 11.53 38.57
CA VAL A 309 -17.21 11.06 38.76
C VAL A 309 -16.26 12.26 38.56
N PRO A 310 -15.49 12.66 39.59
CA PRO A 310 -14.59 13.80 39.50
C PRO A 310 -13.33 13.44 38.72
N PHE A 311 -12.76 14.42 38.01
CA PHE A 311 -11.45 14.32 37.35
C PHE A 311 -10.48 15.34 37.93
N TYR A 312 -9.32 14.92 38.38
CA TYR A 312 -8.31 15.80 38.97
C TYR A 312 -7.12 16.04 38.02
N TRP A 313 -6.57 17.24 38.07
CA TRP A 313 -5.35 17.59 37.34
C TRP A 313 -4.16 17.52 38.31
N SER A 314 -3.09 16.83 37.92
CA SER A 314 -1.91 16.58 38.75
C SER A 314 -0.96 17.78 38.84
N THR A 315 -1.51 18.99 38.82
CA THR A 315 -0.77 20.24 38.83
C THR A 315 -1.38 21.25 39.79
N SER A 316 -0.51 21.98 40.50
CA SER A 316 -0.93 23.06 41.38
C SER A 316 -1.65 24.21 40.66
N ARG A 317 -1.52 24.31 39.33
CA ARG A 317 -2.23 25.32 38.52
C ARG A 317 -3.75 25.08 38.44
N ALA A 318 -4.22 23.89 38.81
CA ALA A 318 -5.65 23.61 38.96
C ALA A 318 -6.21 24.08 40.31
N ALA A 319 -5.36 24.49 41.26
CA ALA A 319 -5.82 24.99 42.55
C ALA A 319 -6.71 26.24 42.39
N GLY A 320 -7.87 26.22 43.06
CA GLY A 320 -8.87 27.29 42.99
C GLY A 320 -9.66 27.35 41.67
N LYS A 321 -9.50 26.37 40.77
CA LYS A 321 -10.35 26.19 39.59
C LYS A 321 -11.58 25.34 39.90
N SER A 322 -12.59 25.45 39.05
CA SER A 322 -13.77 24.58 39.10
C SER A 322 -13.37 23.13 38.83
N GLN A 323 -14.02 22.21 39.54
CA GLN A 323 -13.79 20.77 39.43
C GLN A 323 -14.30 20.23 38.08
N ASP A 324 -13.45 19.50 37.36
CA ASP A 324 -13.85 18.76 36.17
C ASP A 324 -14.51 17.42 36.58
N TYR A 325 -15.42 16.94 35.73
CA TYR A 325 -16.16 15.69 35.93
C TYR A 325 -16.23 14.93 34.62
N MET A 326 -16.19 13.60 34.70
CA MET A 326 -16.41 12.72 33.56
C MET A 326 -17.80 12.92 32.96
N LEU A 327 -17.91 12.76 31.65
CA LEU A 327 -19.20 12.68 30.99
C LEU A 327 -19.83 11.30 31.22
N LYS A 328 -21.17 11.27 31.29
CA LYS A 328 -21.92 10.06 31.63
C LYS A 328 -21.64 8.90 30.68
N SER A 329 -21.49 9.15 29.38
CA SER A 329 -21.19 8.12 28.40
C SER A 329 -19.83 7.43 28.63
N TYR A 330 -18.87 8.12 29.24
CA TYR A 330 -17.55 7.54 29.57
C TYR A 330 -17.60 6.80 30.90
N ALA A 331 -18.22 7.41 31.92
CA ALA A 331 -18.38 6.79 33.23
C ALA A 331 -19.21 5.48 33.16
N ASP A 332 -20.28 5.47 32.34
CA ASP A 332 -21.15 4.30 32.16
C ASP A 332 -20.53 3.22 31.25
N ALA A 333 -19.52 3.54 30.45
CA ALA A 333 -18.92 2.60 29.52
C ALA A 333 -18.03 1.59 30.26
N GLU A 334 -17.98 0.37 29.75
CA GLU A 334 -17.03 -0.66 30.18
C GLU A 334 -15.75 -0.61 29.33
N TYR A 335 -15.91 -0.26 28.05
CA TYR A 335 -14.84 -0.14 27.07
C TYR A 335 -14.90 1.21 26.36
N LEU A 336 -13.73 1.74 26.02
CA LEU A 336 -13.56 2.93 25.20
C LEU A 336 -12.75 2.57 23.95
N ILE A 337 -13.18 3.08 22.80
CA ILE A 337 -12.39 3.10 21.57
C ILE A 337 -12.06 4.56 21.26
N ASN A 338 -10.77 4.87 21.15
CA ASN A 338 -10.30 6.22 20.84
C ASN A 338 -9.94 6.31 19.35
N LEU A 339 -10.83 6.93 18.55
CA LEU A 339 -10.64 7.15 17.12
C LEU A 339 -10.20 8.60 16.89
N ALA A 340 -8.89 8.79 16.70
CA ALA A 340 -8.27 10.08 16.45
C ALA A 340 -8.06 10.32 14.94
N SER A 341 -7.70 11.56 14.58
CA SER A 341 -7.35 11.96 13.21
C SER A 341 -5.87 12.30 13.15
N LEU A 342 -5.15 11.80 12.14
CA LEU A 342 -3.72 12.01 11.93
C LEU A 342 -3.44 13.45 11.48
N LYS A 343 -3.02 14.32 12.41
CA LYS A 343 -2.66 15.70 12.06
C LYS A 343 -1.66 16.36 12.99
N GLY A 344 -0.85 17.26 12.41
CA GLY A 344 -0.05 18.21 13.19
C GLY A 344 -0.92 19.31 13.80
N HIS A 345 -0.44 20.04 14.81
CA HIS A 345 -1.12 21.16 15.48
C HIS A 345 -0.16 22.34 15.70
N TYR A 346 -0.15 23.27 14.76
CA TYR A 346 0.99 24.18 14.48
C TYR A 346 1.13 25.41 15.40
N ASN A 347 0.37 25.48 16.50
CA ASN A 347 0.32 26.65 17.38
C ASN A 347 -0.02 26.36 18.85
N VAL A 348 -0.27 25.10 19.23
CA VAL A 348 -0.63 24.75 20.61
C VAL A 348 0.05 23.44 21.02
N ALA A 349 -0.38 22.30 20.48
CA ALA A 349 0.04 20.97 20.94
C ALA A 349 1.18 20.33 20.15
N GLY A 350 1.51 20.82 18.95
CA GLY A 350 2.47 20.18 18.06
C GLY A 350 1.82 19.10 17.20
N ILE A 351 1.07 18.18 17.82
CA ILE A 351 0.30 17.12 17.15
C ILE A 351 -1.11 16.98 17.73
N THR A 352 -2.00 16.32 17.00
CA THR A 352 -3.30 15.85 17.50
C THR A 352 -3.46 14.40 17.11
N LEU A 353 -3.30 13.50 18.07
CA LEU A 353 -3.49 12.05 17.95
C LEU A 353 -4.39 11.59 19.12
N CYS A 354 -4.28 10.33 19.58
CA CYS A 354 -5.19 9.74 20.58
C CYS A 354 -5.19 10.52 21.90
N ALA A 355 -4.02 10.88 22.42
CA ALA A 355 -3.91 11.61 23.68
C ALA A 355 -4.60 12.97 23.63
N LYS A 356 -4.40 13.73 22.54
CA LYS A 356 -5.03 15.05 22.36
C LYS A 356 -6.53 14.94 22.05
N ASN A 357 -6.97 13.83 21.44
CA ASN A 357 -8.38 13.59 21.14
C ASN A 357 -9.27 13.61 22.40
N HIS A 358 -8.68 13.32 23.57
CA HIS A 358 -9.40 13.39 24.85
C HIS A 358 -9.80 14.79 25.30
N TYR A 359 -9.31 15.88 24.68
CA TYR A 359 -9.67 17.25 25.08
C TYR A 359 -11.18 17.55 24.96
N GLY A 360 -11.94 16.72 24.24
CA GLY A 360 -13.41 16.77 24.18
C GLY A 360 -14.15 15.87 25.17
N SER A 361 -13.45 15.08 26.00
CA SER A 361 -14.08 14.02 26.83
C SER A 361 -14.66 14.52 28.16
N LEU A 362 -14.36 15.76 28.54
CA LEU A 362 -14.85 16.38 29.78
C LEU A 362 -15.78 17.56 29.45
N ARG A 363 -15.22 18.54 28.74
CA ARG A 363 -15.84 19.83 28.38
C ARG A 363 -14.93 20.57 27.41
N ALA A 364 -15.40 21.72 26.91
CA ALA A 364 -14.58 22.61 26.10
C ALA A 364 -13.23 22.96 26.80
N PRO A 365 -12.06 22.78 26.14
CA PRO A 365 -10.74 22.91 26.77
C PRO A 365 -10.45 24.26 27.44
N THR A 366 -10.98 25.33 26.88
CA THR A 366 -10.75 26.73 27.29
C THR A 366 -11.90 27.31 28.12
N ALA A 367 -12.80 26.47 28.64
CA ALA A 367 -13.94 26.93 29.44
C ALA A 367 -13.50 27.80 30.63
N GLY A 368 -14.10 28.99 30.76
CA GLY A 368 -13.78 29.94 31.81
C GLY A 368 -14.06 29.40 33.21
N GLY A 369 -13.16 29.69 34.16
CA GLY A 369 -13.29 29.24 35.56
C GLY A 369 -12.75 27.83 35.84
N TYR A 370 -12.39 27.07 34.81
CA TYR A 370 -11.77 25.74 34.94
C TYR A 370 -10.27 25.77 34.63
N TYR A 371 -9.61 24.62 34.78
CA TYR A 371 -8.25 24.43 34.31
C TYR A 371 -8.16 24.55 32.78
N ASN A 372 -7.30 25.42 32.26
CA ASN A 372 -7.14 25.58 30.81
C ASN A 372 -6.17 24.51 30.29
N MET A 373 -6.71 23.49 29.63
CA MET A 373 -5.98 22.33 29.11
C MET A 373 -4.91 22.69 28.07
N HIS A 374 -4.96 23.87 27.45
CA HIS A 374 -3.92 24.31 26.48
C HIS A 374 -2.67 24.88 27.16
N SER A 375 -2.71 25.11 28.48
CA SER A 375 -1.63 25.79 29.21
C SER A 375 -0.35 24.97 29.34
N ASP A 376 -0.39 23.67 29.02
CA ASP A 376 0.74 22.73 29.10
C ASP A 376 1.12 22.13 27.77
N CYS A 377 0.50 22.59 26.69
CA CYS A 377 0.85 22.11 25.37
C CYS A 377 2.22 22.67 24.95
N ALA A 378 2.89 21.98 24.03
CA ALA A 378 4.27 22.24 23.61
C ALA A 378 4.57 23.72 23.31
N PHE A 379 3.65 24.44 22.66
CA PHE A 379 3.86 25.85 22.30
C PHE A 379 3.68 26.82 23.46
N THR A 380 2.98 26.41 24.52
CA THR A 380 2.80 27.24 25.73
C THR A 380 3.94 26.99 26.72
N VAL A 381 4.43 25.75 26.78
CA VAL A 381 5.57 25.34 27.62
C VAL A 381 6.57 24.60 26.74
N SER A 382 7.44 25.37 26.08
CA SER A 382 8.36 24.94 25.02
C SER A 382 9.64 24.27 25.52
N GLN A 383 9.54 23.43 26.54
CA GLN A 383 10.67 22.72 27.15
C GLN A 383 10.24 21.31 27.50
N SER A 384 11.09 20.32 27.23
CA SER A 384 10.88 18.94 27.70
C SER A 384 11.04 18.82 29.22
N GLY A 385 10.54 17.73 29.79
CA GLY A 385 10.59 17.46 31.23
C GLY A 385 9.65 18.38 32.02
N ARG A 386 8.45 18.63 31.48
CA ARG A 386 7.42 19.45 32.10
C ARG A 386 6.14 18.63 32.25
N TYR A 387 5.33 18.99 33.25
CA TYR A 387 4.00 18.40 33.40
C TYR A 387 3.20 18.54 32.10
N ARG A 388 2.64 17.44 31.61
CA ARG A 388 1.76 17.39 30.44
C ARG A 388 0.40 16.84 30.84
N ASN A 389 -0.62 17.69 30.78
CA ASN A 389 -1.99 17.34 31.18
C ASN A 389 -2.62 16.21 30.33
N MET A 390 -2.08 15.92 29.15
CA MET A 390 -2.50 14.76 28.35
C MET A 390 -2.26 13.44 29.09
N VAL A 391 -1.25 13.36 29.95
CA VAL A 391 -0.93 12.17 30.74
C VAL A 391 -2.02 11.87 31.77
N ASP A 392 -2.60 12.89 32.43
CA ASP A 392 -3.76 12.71 33.32
C ASP A 392 -4.97 12.15 32.55
N LEU A 393 -5.22 12.63 31.33
CA LEU A 393 -6.33 12.15 30.50
C LEU A 393 -6.11 10.70 30.04
N MET A 394 -4.89 10.35 29.64
CA MET A 394 -4.50 8.99 29.27
C MET A 394 -4.42 8.04 30.47
N GLY A 395 -4.22 8.58 31.67
CA GLY A 395 -4.07 7.80 32.90
C GLY A 395 -5.38 7.49 33.61
N HIS A 396 -6.38 8.35 33.45
CA HIS A 396 -7.62 8.24 34.21
C HIS A 396 -8.38 6.93 33.95
N GLU A 397 -8.89 6.30 35.01
CA GLU A 397 -9.57 5.00 34.95
C GLU A 397 -10.74 4.95 33.94
N ASP A 398 -11.62 5.96 33.93
CA ASP A 398 -12.75 6.07 32.98
C ASP A 398 -12.38 6.57 31.57
N LEU A 399 -11.10 6.87 31.32
CA LEU A 399 -10.59 7.27 30.02
C LEU A 399 -9.60 6.21 29.54
N GLY A 400 -8.31 6.45 29.71
CA GLY A 400 -7.29 5.52 29.23
C GLY A 400 -7.29 4.18 29.95
N GLY A 401 -7.79 4.08 31.18
CA GLY A 401 -7.99 2.81 31.87
C GLY A 401 -9.05 1.90 31.22
N LYS A 402 -9.97 2.48 30.43
CA LYS A 402 -11.01 1.77 29.67
C LYS A 402 -10.72 1.70 28.17
N THR A 403 -9.65 2.34 27.67
CA THR A 403 -9.32 2.31 26.23
C THR A 403 -8.87 0.92 25.79
N LEU A 404 -9.79 0.17 25.20
CA LEU A 404 -9.56 -1.15 24.61
C LEU A 404 -8.72 -1.04 23.33
N LEU A 405 -9.01 -0.03 22.51
CA LEU A 405 -8.44 0.15 21.19
C LEU A 405 -8.21 1.64 20.89
N CYS A 406 -7.02 1.96 20.44
CA CYS A 406 -6.69 3.22 19.79
C CYS A 406 -6.66 3.04 18.28
N MET A 407 -7.31 3.95 17.57
CA MET A 407 -7.28 4.06 16.12
C MET A 407 -6.87 5.47 15.71
N ILE A 408 -6.00 5.58 14.70
CA ILE A 408 -5.69 6.87 14.08
C ILE A 408 -6.12 6.80 12.61
N ASP A 409 -7.09 7.64 12.25
CA ASP A 409 -7.51 7.87 10.87
C ASP A 409 -6.49 8.76 10.15
N GLY A 410 -5.81 8.19 9.17
CA GLY A 410 -4.93 8.87 8.24
C GLY A 410 -5.35 8.73 6.78
N LEU A 411 -6.63 8.53 6.48
CA LEU A 411 -7.10 8.53 5.08
C LEU A 411 -6.80 9.89 4.44
N TYR A 412 -7.21 10.96 5.13
CA TYR A 412 -6.97 12.36 4.72
C TYR A 412 -6.27 13.15 5.83
N ALA A 413 -4.98 12.91 6.02
CA ALA A 413 -4.18 13.61 7.04
C ALA A 413 -3.88 15.08 6.69
N GLY A 414 -3.64 15.93 7.70
CA GLY A 414 -3.46 17.37 7.48
C GLY A 414 -2.75 18.15 8.58
N LYS A 415 -2.79 19.48 8.48
CA LYS A 415 -2.16 20.42 9.43
C LYS A 415 -3.22 21.22 10.19
N HIS A 416 -3.34 21.10 11.51
CA HIS A 416 -4.24 21.94 12.30
C HIS A 416 -3.65 23.33 12.59
N ALA A 417 -4.53 24.34 12.60
CA ALA A 417 -4.32 25.73 13.03
C ALA A 417 -3.35 26.60 12.23
N LEU A 418 -3.06 26.23 11.00
CA LEU A 418 -2.66 27.22 10.00
C LEU A 418 -3.93 27.94 9.50
N GLY A 419 -3.84 29.22 9.11
CA GLY A 419 -4.99 29.90 8.50
C GLY A 419 -5.47 29.15 7.25
N TYR A 420 -6.76 29.22 6.94
CA TYR A 420 -7.28 28.68 5.67
C TYR A 420 -6.51 29.27 4.47
N PRO A 421 -6.15 28.48 3.45
CA PRO A 421 -6.41 27.04 3.23
C PRO A 421 -5.27 26.12 3.70
N ASN A 422 -4.33 26.62 4.51
CA ASN A 422 -3.16 25.85 4.94
C ASN A 422 -3.48 24.79 6.01
N ASN A 423 -4.72 24.77 6.51
CA ASN A 423 -5.20 23.81 7.51
C ASN A 423 -6.02 22.63 6.95
N LEU A 424 -6.15 22.53 5.63
CA LEU A 424 -6.85 21.44 4.97
C LEU A 424 -5.97 20.18 4.89
N SER A 425 -6.59 19.05 4.58
CA SER A 425 -5.89 17.80 4.27
C SER A 425 -4.89 17.98 3.12
N ARG A 426 -3.80 17.21 3.13
CA ARG A 426 -2.76 17.29 2.10
C ARG A 426 -2.34 15.89 1.67
N LYS A 427 -2.04 15.73 0.38
CA LYS A 427 -1.25 14.61 -0.15
C LYS A 427 0.16 14.64 0.43
N TRP A 428 0.70 13.48 0.79
CA TRP A 428 1.97 13.32 1.49
C TRP A 428 3.09 13.03 0.49
N GLN A 429 4.28 13.55 0.76
CA GLN A 429 5.44 13.36 -0.10
C GLN A 429 6.27 12.15 0.29
N MET A 430 6.29 11.78 1.58
CA MET A 430 7.12 10.67 2.05
C MET A 430 6.69 9.33 1.43
N SER A 431 7.66 8.44 1.23
CA SER A 431 7.38 7.09 0.75
C SER A 431 6.63 6.28 1.83
N PRO A 432 5.58 5.51 1.47
CA PRO A 432 5.19 5.11 0.10
C PRO A 432 4.17 6.01 -0.61
N PHE A 433 3.74 7.13 -0.02
CA PHE A 433 2.63 7.95 -0.53
C PHE A 433 2.98 8.73 -1.80
N ASN A 434 4.23 9.18 -1.95
CA ASN A 434 4.78 9.71 -3.20
C ASN A 434 3.87 10.74 -3.92
N ASN A 435 3.43 11.77 -3.20
CA ASN A 435 2.49 12.80 -3.65
C ASN A 435 1.03 12.31 -3.81
N ASP A 436 0.63 11.34 -2.98
CA ASP A 436 -0.75 10.87 -2.87
C ASP A 436 -1.31 11.02 -1.45
N TRP A 437 -2.60 10.74 -1.25
CA TRP A 437 -3.18 10.68 0.08
C TRP A 437 -2.50 9.60 0.93
N PRO A 438 -2.39 9.81 2.25
CA PRO A 438 -1.79 8.80 3.09
C PRO A 438 -2.62 7.51 3.17
N SER A 439 -3.94 7.55 2.92
CA SER A 439 -4.80 6.36 2.79
C SER A 439 -4.53 5.29 3.86
N SER A 440 -4.35 5.74 5.10
CA SER A 440 -3.78 4.94 6.19
C SER A 440 -4.69 4.84 7.39
N ILE A 441 -4.64 3.71 8.11
CA ILE A 441 -5.24 3.53 9.43
C ILE A 441 -4.21 2.88 10.37
N PHE A 442 -4.12 3.39 11.60
CA PHE A 442 -3.25 2.84 12.63
C PHE A 442 -4.06 2.22 13.77
N PHE A 443 -3.61 1.10 14.31
CA PHE A 443 -4.28 0.37 15.39
C PHE A 443 -3.30 -0.01 16.51
N SER A 444 -3.72 0.12 17.76
CA SER A 444 -2.97 -0.42 18.92
C SER A 444 -3.84 -0.53 20.18
N GLN A 445 -3.49 -1.43 21.09
CA GLN A 445 -3.96 -1.39 22.48
C GLN A 445 -3.02 -0.58 23.40
N ASP A 446 -1.88 -0.11 22.88
CA ASP A 446 -0.92 0.73 23.58
C ASP A 446 -1.03 2.18 23.10
N GLN A 447 -1.60 3.03 23.97
CA GLN A 447 -1.90 4.43 23.67
C GLN A 447 -0.64 5.28 23.47
N VAL A 448 0.49 4.90 24.10
CA VAL A 448 1.76 5.62 23.97
C VAL A 448 2.46 5.17 22.68
N ALA A 449 2.45 3.89 22.37
CA ALA A 449 3.10 3.36 21.17
C ALA A 449 2.47 3.92 19.90
N VAL A 450 1.13 3.92 19.80
CA VAL A 450 0.43 4.39 18.58
C VAL A 450 0.62 5.89 18.34
N ASP A 451 0.64 6.70 19.39
CA ASP A 451 0.90 8.13 19.26
C ASP A 451 2.39 8.40 18.97
N SER A 452 3.31 7.54 19.42
CA SER A 452 4.73 7.60 19.05
C SER A 452 4.95 7.32 17.56
N VAL A 453 4.27 6.30 17.02
CA VAL A 453 4.29 5.99 15.59
C VAL A 453 3.66 7.13 14.79
N GLY A 454 2.47 7.60 15.17
CA GLY A 454 1.82 8.72 14.49
C GLY A 454 2.67 10.01 14.51
N PHE A 455 3.40 10.26 15.60
CA PHE A 455 4.35 11.36 15.70
C PHE A 455 5.48 11.23 14.68
N ASP A 456 6.10 10.05 14.59
CA ASP A 456 7.20 9.78 13.66
C ASP A 456 6.79 10.00 12.19
N PHE A 457 5.59 9.55 11.81
CA PHE A 457 5.01 9.83 10.49
C PHE A 457 4.83 11.34 10.24
N LEU A 458 4.23 12.07 11.19
CA LEU A 458 4.00 13.51 11.05
C LEU A 458 5.30 14.32 11.00
N VAL A 459 6.33 13.95 11.77
CA VAL A 459 7.64 14.60 11.76
C VAL A 459 8.40 14.28 10.48
N ALA A 460 8.33 13.04 9.98
CA ALA A 460 8.99 12.68 8.72
C ALA A 460 8.38 13.37 7.51
N GLU A 461 7.06 13.50 7.46
CA GLU A 461 6.37 14.22 6.39
C GLU A 461 6.63 15.74 6.46
N TRP A 462 6.61 16.32 7.67
CA TRP A 462 6.83 17.75 7.87
C TRP A 462 7.94 18.04 8.90
N PRO A 463 9.21 17.85 8.51
CA PRO A 463 10.36 18.00 9.41
C PRO A 463 10.70 19.46 9.73
N GLU A 464 10.12 20.41 8.99
CA GLU A 464 10.35 21.84 9.14
C GLU A 464 9.09 22.58 9.63
N GLY A 465 9.28 23.56 10.51
CA GLY A 465 8.26 24.50 10.95
C GLY A 465 7.70 24.30 12.36
N ASN A 466 6.81 25.21 12.76
CA ASN A 466 6.10 25.18 14.04
C ASN A 466 5.03 24.09 14.01
N GLY A 467 5.28 22.84 14.40
CA GLY A 467 4.26 21.78 14.40
C GLY A 467 4.72 20.51 15.10
N PRO A 468 4.64 19.32 14.46
CA PRO A 468 5.16 18.07 15.03
C PRO A 468 6.63 18.17 15.43
N ALA A 469 7.45 18.89 14.66
CA ALA A 469 8.87 19.11 14.94
C ALA A 469 9.16 20.15 16.06
N HIS A 470 8.13 20.69 16.73
CA HIS A 470 8.33 21.66 17.81
C HIS A 470 8.82 20.96 19.08
N GLU A 471 9.77 21.58 19.79
CA GLU A 471 10.27 21.06 21.07
C GLU A 471 9.12 20.81 22.06
N GLY A 472 9.07 19.59 22.58
CA GLY A 472 8.08 19.15 23.54
C GLY A 472 6.74 18.71 22.97
N ALA A 473 6.61 18.55 21.64
CA ALA A 473 5.44 17.98 20.99
C ALA A 473 5.22 16.50 21.36
N ASP A 474 6.31 15.77 21.62
CA ASP A 474 6.38 14.38 22.09
C ASP A 474 6.62 14.25 23.60
N ASP A 475 6.80 15.34 24.34
CA ASP A 475 7.14 15.32 25.78
C ASP A 475 6.11 14.53 26.61
N TYR A 476 4.84 14.57 26.21
CA TYR A 476 3.81 13.79 26.90
C TYR A 476 3.96 12.28 26.71
N LEU A 477 4.62 11.82 25.63
CA LEU A 477 4.92 10.41 25.40
C LEU A 477 6.01 9.93 26.37
N HIS A 478 7.05 10.73 26.59
CA HIS A 478 8.06 10.44 27.62
C HIS A 478 7.44 10.41 29.02
N GLU A 479 6.61 11.40 29.33
CA GLU A 479 5.92 11.49 30.62
C GLU A 479 4.96 10.32 30.82
N ALA A 480 4.20 9.90 29.79
CA ALA A 480 3.26 8.78 29.86
C ALA A 480 3.97 7.43 29.94
N ALA A 481 5.02 7.22 29.15
CA ALA A 481 5.83 6.00 29.17
C ALA A 481 6.48 5.78 30.55
N GLN A 482 6.83 6.85 31.24
CA GLN A 482 7.49 6.83 32.54
C GLN A 482 6.63 7.43 33.65
N ALA A 483 5.30 7.33 33.60
CA ALA A 483 4.43 8.05 34.54
C ALA A 483 4.64 7.66 36.03
N ASP A 484 5.27 6.51 36.28
CA ASP A 484 5.76 6.09 37.60
C ASP A 484 6.95 6.93 38.10
N SER A 485 7.83 7.37 37.19
CA SER A 485 8.97 8.23 37.47
C SER A 485 9.25 9.19 36.30
N PRO A 486 8.34 10.15 36.05
CA PRO A 486 8.38 10.91 34.81
C PRO A 486 9.52 11.94 34.82
N PRO A 487 10.08 12.33 33.66
CA PRO A 487 11.15 13.32 33.56
C PRO A 487 10.85 14.65 34.27
N SER A 488 9.58 15.07 34.31
CA SER A 488 9.14 16.28 35.01
C SER A 488 9.14 16.18 36.54
N GLY A 489 9.21 14.96 37.08
CA GLY A 489 9.03 14.67 38.51
C GLY A 489 7.58 14.80 39.00
N THR A 490 6.60 14.96 38.10
CA THR A 490 5.18 15.02 38.46
C THR A 490 4.73 13.69 39.07
N ALA A 491 3.93 13.74 40.13
CA ALA A 491 3.14 12.60 40.57
C ALA A 491 1.76 12.68 39.88
N TYR A 492 1.60 11.96 38.78
CA TYR A 492 0.30 11.87 38.09
C TYR A 492 -0.65 11.00 38.91
N ASP A 493 -1.80 11.57 39.30
CA ASP A 493 -2.86 10.99 40.13
C ASP A 493 -4.21 11.66 39.75
N PRO A 494 -4.76 11.34 38.55
CA PRO A 494 -5.97 11.99 38.05
C PRO A 494 -7.25 11.60 38.80
N GLU A 495 -7.22 10.56 39.62
CA GLU A 495 -8.29 10.09 40.51
C GLU A 495 -8.22 10.72 41.91
N LYS A 496 -7.03 11.19 42.30
CA LYS A 496 -6.72 11.73 43.64
C LYS A 496 -6.94 10.70 44.74
N ASP A 497 -6.60 9.44 44.47
CA ASP A 497 -6.70 8.34 45.42
C ASP A 497 -5.41 8.12 46.23
N GLY A 498 -4.34 8.85 45.88
CA GLY A 498 -3.02 8.78 46.50
C GLY A 498 -2.06 7.79 45.82
N SER A 499 -2.52 7.09 44.79
CA SER A 499 -1.72 6.19 43.96
C SER A 499 -1.17 6.96 42.76
N ARG A 500 0.13 6.82 42.50
CA ARG A 500 0.72 7.37 41.27
C ARG A 500 0.43 6.42 40.11
N LEU A 501 0.17 6.96 38.93
CA LEU A 501 0.12 6.20 37.69
C LEU A 501 1.40 5.37 37.46
N GLY A 502 1.23 4.15 36.97
CA GLY A 502 2.31 3.35 36.37
C GLY A 502 2.56 3.75 34.91
N SER A 503 3.52 3.08 34.25
CA SER A 503 3.75 3.25 32.81
C SER A 503 2.45 3.06 32.00
N LEU A 504 2.14 4.04 31.16
CA LEU A 504 0.92 4.00 30.34
C LEU A 504 1.11 3.24 29.02
N GLY A 505 2.35 2.92 28.65
CA GLY A 505 2.71 2.28 27.40
C GLY A 505 4.21 2.43 27.11
N VAL A 506 4.65 2.01 25.92
CA VAL A 506 6.05 2.15 25.49
C VAL A 506 6.25 3.29 24.49
N HIS A 507 7.33 4.04 24.66
CA HIS A 507 7.74 5.12 23.76
C HIS A 507 9.17 4.92 23.25
N GLU A 508 9.35 5.09 21.95
CA GLU A 508 10.62 5.25 21.24
C GLU A 508 10.36 5.83 19.85
N HIS A 509 11.45 6.10 19.12
CA HIS A 509 11.42 6.48 17.70
C HIS A 509 12.04 5.41 16.82
N TRP A 510 11.56 5.29 15.58
CA TRP A 510 12.11 4.37 14.59
C TRP A 510 13.57 4.71 14.23
N ASN A 511 14.24 3.79 13.55
CA ASN A 511 15.59 4.01 13.04
C ASN A 511 15.66 5.13 11.98
N ASN A 512 14.73 5.15 11.02
CA ASN A 512 14.62 6.16 9.96
C ASN A 512 13.26 6.06 9.22
N ALA A 513 12.88 7.11 8.49
CA ALA A 513 11.61 7.20 7.78
C ALA A 513 11.47 6.28 6.55
N THR A 514 12.56 5.67 6.07
CA THR A 514 12.52 4.71 4.96
C THR A 514 12.17 3.33 5.49
N ASP A 515 12.97 2.81 6.42
CA ASP A 515 12.83 1.45 6.95
C ASP A 515 11.74 1.35 8.01
N LYS A 516 11.48 2.43 8.75
CA LYS A 516 10.44 2.55 9.80
C LYS A 516 10.52 1.43 10.86
N GLN A 517 11.73 0.98 11.20
CA GLN A 517 11.94 -0.12 12.13
C GLN A 517 12.14 0.38 13.56
N TYR A 518 11.31 -0.11 14.47
CA TYR A 518 11.46 0.07 15.91
C TYR A 518 12.27 -1.06 16.54
N SER A 519 12.56 -0.97 17.84
CA SER A 519 13.44 -1.91 18.52
C SER A 519 12.98 -3.37 18.37
N ARG A 520 11.67 -3.66 18.46
CA ARG A 520 11.17 -5.03 18.26
C ARG A 520 11.27 -5.50 16.82
N ASN A 521 11.11 -4.60 15.83
CA ASN A 521 11.36 -4.95 14.42
C ASN A 521 12.82 -5.35 14.16
N LEU A 522 13.75 -4.86 14.98
CA LEU A 522 15.18 -5.17 14.93
C LEU A 522 15.58 -6.38 15.80
N GLY A 523 14.60 -7.11 16.37
CA GLY A 523 14.84 -8.28 17.21
C GLY A 523 15.16 -7.97 18.66
N ALA A 524 14.99 -6.73 19.13
CA ALA A 524 15.02 -6.45 20.56
C ALA A 524 13.75 -7.01 21.22
N GLY A 525 13.87 -7.67 22.37
CA GLY A 525 12.73 -8.29 23.06
C GLY A 525 11.74 -7.31 23.70
N ASN A 526 12.00 -6.01 23.64
CA ASN A 526 11.17 -4.94 24.20
C ASN A 526 11.13 -3.72 23.26
N GLY A 527 10.10 -2.88 23.40
CA GLY A 527 9.90 -1.70 22.55
C GLY A 527 8.61 -1.73 21.74
N ILE A 528 8.54 -0.84 20.75
CA ILE A 528 7.51 -0.79 19.73
C ILE A 528 7.81 -1.82 18.65
N GLU A 529 6.75 -2.45 18.15
CA GLU A 529 6.73 -3.24 16.92
C GLU A 529 5.77 -2.58 15.94
N LEU A 530 6.28 -2.00 14.85
CA LEU A 530 5.42 -1.54 13.76
C LEU A 530 5.18 -2.71 12.80
N VAL A 531 3.93 -3.13 12.67
CA VAL A 531 3.51 -4.16 11.72
C VAL A 531 2.83 -3.49 10.54
N THR A 532 3.33 -3.74 9.33
CA THR A 532 2.72 -3.23 8.10
C THR A 532 1.87 -4.30 7.43
N GLN A 533 0.94 -3.89 6.56
CA GLN A 533 0.11 -4.81 5.79
C GLN A 533 0.97 -5.91 5.11
N ASN A 534 2.00 -5.54 4.35
CA ASN A 534 2.85 -6.53 3.65
C ASN A 534 3.62 -7.51 4.56
N GLN A 535 3.76 -7.24 5.86
CA GLN A 535 4.47 -8.12 6.80
C GLN A 535 3.58 -9.23 7.40
N LEU A 536 2.26 -9.11 7.29
CA LEU A 536 1.31 -10.02 7.95
C LEU A 536 1.03 -11.29 7.15
N TRP A 537 0.93 -11.15 5.83
CA TRP A 537 0.68 -12.27 4.90
C TRP A 537 1.93 -12.68 4.14
N ALA A 538 3.10 -12.13 4.52
CA ALA A 538 4.39 -12.65 4.12
C ALA A 538 4.84 -13.68 5.16
N SER A 539 4.55 -14.95 4.92
CA SER A 539 4.97 -16.04 5.77
C SER A 539 6.25 -16.68 5.23
N ALA A 540 7.13 -17.19 6.11
CA ALA A 540 8.34 -17.89 5.68
C ALA A 540 8.04 -19.13 4.82
N ASP A 541 6.84 -19.69 4.98
CA ASP A 541 6.38 -20.93 4.37
C ASP A 541 5.23 -20.73 3.38
N GLY A 542 4.93 -19.48 3.01
CA GLY A 542 3.81 -19.16 2.12
C GLY A 542 3.97 -19.80 0.74
N PRO A 543 2.89 -20.30 0.13
CA PRO A 543 2.95 -20.99 -1.15
C PRO A 543 3.43 -20.06 -2.27
N ILE A 544 2.91 -18.85 -2.31
CA ILE A 544 3.18 -17.87 -3.37
C ILE A 544 4.55 -17.26 -3.15
N ARG A 545 5.33 -17.07 -4.21
CA ARG A 545 6.69 -16.55 -4.10
C ARG A 545 6.92 -15.43 -5.10
N ASN A 546 7.36 -14.28 -4.59
CA ASN A 546 8.01 -13.28 -5.44
C ASN A 546 9.48 -13.71 -5.62
N MET A 547 9.81 -14.22 -6.80
CA MET A 547 11.12 -14.76 -7.16
C MET A 547 12.20 -13.68 -7.18
N THR A 548 11.83 -12.45 -7.54
CA THR A 548 12.76 -11.34 -7.68
C THR A 548 13.30 -10.86 -6.34
N ILE A 549 12.44 -10.77 -5.32
CA ILE A 549 12.84 -10.31 -3.97
C ILE A 549 13.03 -11.46 -2.97
N GLY A 550 12.68 -12.69 -3.34
CA GLY A 550 12.87 -13.88 -2.52
C GLY A 550 11.93 -13.99 -1.31
N ARG A 551 10.78 -13.30 -1.33
CA ARG A 551 9.75 -13.38 -0.28
C ARG A 551 8.62 -14.33 -0.67
N ARG A 552 7.97 -14.88 0.35
CA ARG A 552 6.82 -15.78 0.25
C ARG A 552 5.58 -15.13 0.85
N TYR A 553 4.41 -15.52 0.34
CA TYR A 553 3.12 -14.96 0.69
C TYR A 553 2.03 -16.02 0.77
N ASP A 554 1.01 -15.76 1.57
CA ASP A 554 -0.18 -16.62 1.69
C ASP A 554 -1.26 -16.29 0.65
N PHE A 555 -1.19 -15.09 0.05
CA PHE A 555 -2.20 -14.54 -0.86
C PHE A 555 -1.58 -13.79 -2.04
N ILE A 556 -2.16 -13.93 -3.23
CA ILE A 556 -1.60 -13.42 -4.49
C ILE A 556 -1.62 -11.89 -4.49
N GLN A 557 -2.72 -11.28 -4.04
CA GLN A 557 -2.85 -9.81 -4.01
C GLN A 557 -1.73 -9.15 -3.20
N TYR A 558 -1.27 -9.77 -2.11
CA TYR A 558 -0.23 -9.20 -1.25
C TYR A 558 1.15 -9.34 -1.87
N ALA A 559 1.42 -10.44 -2.59
CA ALA A 559 2.62 -10.56 -3.40
C ALA A 559 2.67 -9.43 -4.45
N ILE A 560 1.55 -9.11 -5.09
CA ILE A 560 1.40 -7.99 -6.03
C ILE A 560 1.60 -6.65 -5.32
N ASN A 561 1.02 -6.45 -4.13
CA ASN A 561 1.14 -5.20 -3.38
C ASN A 561 2.60 -4.87 -3.02
N ASP A 562 3.41 -5.86 -2.66
CA ASP A 562 4.84 -5.68 -2.37
C ASP A 562 5.73 -5.63 -3.61
N ALA A 563 5.26 -6.18 -4.73
CA ALA A 563 6.01 -6.25 -5.98
C ALA A 563 6.27 -4.87 -6.61
N ARG A 564 7.35 -4.81 -7.39
CA ARG A 564 7.72 -3.69 -8.27
C ARG A 564 7.61 -4.12 -9.73
N ASP A 565 7.60 -3.16 -10.65
CA ASP A 565 7.69 -3.47 -12.08
C ASP A 565 8.89 -4.36 -12.38
N GLY A 566 8.65 -5.43 -13.14
CA GLY A 566 9.61 -6.47 -13.48
C GLY A 566 9.69 -7.62 -12.48
N ASP A 567 8.97 -7.57 -11.36
CA ASP A 567 8.94 -8.69 -10.42
C ASP A 567 8.16 -9.89 -10.97
N GLU A 568 8.63 -11.09 -10.62
CA GLU A 568 8.00 -12.35 -10.99
C GLU A 568 7.38 -13.03 -9.76
N ILE A 569 6.08 -13.25 -9.82
CA ILE A 569 5.26 -13.90 -8.79
C ILE A 569 4.86 -15.28 -9.31
N VAL A 570 5.38 -16.31 -8.64
CA VAL A 570 5.06 -17.71 -8.91
C VAL A 570 3.99 -18.16 -7.93
N VAL A 571 2.89 -18.66 -8.48
CA VAL A 571 1.69 -19.14 -7.79
C VAL A 571 1.65 -20.66 -7.97
N PRO A 572 1.88 -21.45 -6.90
CA PRO A 572 1.79 -22.90 -7.01
C PRO A 572 0.37 -23.44 -7.22
N GLU A 573 0.30 -24.73 -7.48
CA GLU A 573 -0.93 -25.49 -7.70
C GLU A 573 -1.82 -25.48 -6.45
N GLN A 574 -2.89 -24.69 -6.48
CA GLN A 574 -3.94 -24.59 -5.47
C GLN A 574 -5.14 -23.79 -6.02
N VAL A 575 -6.30 -23.92 -5.36
CA VAL A 575 -7.42 -22.98 -5.53
C VAL A 575 -7.28 -21.79 -4.58
N TYR A 576 -7.04 -20.61 -5.14
CA TYR A 576 -6.97 -19.32 -4.47
C TYR A 576 -8.30 -18.61 -4.59
N ALA A 577 -9.02 -18.49 -3.47
CA ALA A 577 -10.28 -17.76 -3.40
C ALA A 577 -9.98 -16.25 -3.25
N GLU A 578 -9.65 -15.59 -4.37
CA GLU A 578 -9.19 -14.21 -4.44
C GLU A 578 -9.70 -13.52 -5.71
N SER A 579 -9.88 -12.19 -5.62
CA SER A 579 -9.95 -11.31 -6.78
C SER A 579 -8.74 -10.39 -6.73
N ILE A 580 -7.90 -10.41 -7.77
CA ILE A 580 -6.61 -9.71 -7.80
C ILE A 580 -6.64 -8.47 -8.69
N ASN A 581 -5.87 -7.46 -8.32
CA ASN A 581 -5.68 -6.21 -9.04
C ASN A 581 -4.18 -5.92 -9.15
N LEU A 582 -3.72 -5.74 -10.39
CA LEU A 582 -2.31 -5.53 -10.74
C LEU A 582 -1.85 -4.09 -10.44
N ARG A 583 -2.80 -3.17 -10.17
CA ARG A 583 -2.58 -1.81 -9.64
C ARG A 583 -1.59 -0.98 -10.47
N GLY A 584 -1.62 -1.09 -11.79
CA GLY A 584 -0.73 -0.33 -12.68
C GLY A 584 0.68 -0.89 -12.76
N LYS A 585 0.98 -2.05 -12.16
CA LYS A 585 2.32 -2.62 -12.08
C LYS A 585 2.57 -3.61 -13.22
N ASN A 586 3.75 -3.51 -13.82
CA ASN A 586 4.22 -4.43 -14.85
C ASN A 586 4.90 -5.65 -14.21
N VAL A 587 4.12 -6.53 -13.59
CA VAL A 587 4.61 -7.77 -12.95
C VAL A 587 4.27 -9.00 -13.79
N THR A 588 5.02 -10.08 -13.61
CA THR A 588 4.65 -11.41 -14.12
C THR A 588 3.97 -12.20 -13.01
N VAL A 589 2.74 -12.66 -13.22
CA VAL A 589 2.03 -13.60 -12.35
C VAL A 589 1.82 -14.89 -13.11
N ARG A 590 2.37 -16.01 -12.62
CA ARG A 590 2.30 -17.28 -13.32
C ARG A 590 2.18 -18.50 -12.42
N SER A 591 1.71 -19.63 -12.97
CA SER A 591 1.82 -20.94 -12.31
C SER A 591 3.27 -21.39 -12.12
N SER A 592 3.47 -22.46 -11.36
CA SER A 592 4.79 -23.14 -11.24
C SER A 592 5.39 -23.47 -12.60
N ASP A 593 4.58 -24.05 -13.49
CA ASP A 593 4.91 -24.31 -14.89
C ASP A 593 3.77 -23.86 -15.80
N PRO A 594 3.93 -22.74 -16.54
CA PRO A 594 2.87 -22.22 -17.40
C PRO A 594 2.70 -23.00 -18.71
N ASN A 595 3.56 -23.97 -19.03
CA ASN A 595 3.45 -24.78 -20.23
C ASN A 595 2.91 -26.19 -19.96
N ASP A 596 2.87 -26.62 -18.69
CA ASP A 596 2.24 -27.88 -18.28
C ASP A 596 0.74 -27.66 -17.99
N PRO A 597 -0.18 -28.24 -18.80
CA PRO A 597 -1.60 -28.07 -18.57
C PRO A 597 -2.09 -28.56 -17.22
N LEU A 598 -1.41 -29.53 -16.59
CA LEU A 598 -1.76 -30.01 -15.25
C LEU A 598 -1.45 -28.93 -14.20
N SER A 599 -0.30 -28.27 -14.30
CA SER A 599 0.04 -27.11 -13.46
C SER A 599 -0.95 -25.95 -13.67
N VAL A 600 -1.32 -25.66 -14.92
CA VAL A 600 -2.30 -24.61 -15.26
C VAL A 600 -3.69 -24.92 -14.68
N ALA A 601 -4.20 -26.14 -14.89
CA ALA A 601 -5.50 -26.57 -14.40
C ALA A 601 -5.57 -26.61 -12.86
N ALA A 602 -4.45 -26.91 -12.20
CA ALA A 602 -4.37 -26.96 -10.74
C ALA A 602 -4.10 -25.58 -10.09
N THR A 603 -3.66 -24.57 -10.86
CA THR A 603 -3.40 -23.21 -10.37
C THR A 603 -4.60 -22.32 -10.65
N VAL A 604 -5.59 -22.33 -9.74
CA VAL A 604 -6.90 -21.71 -9.94
C VAL A 604 -7.04 -20.43 -9.12
N ILE A 605 -7.37 -19.31 -9.76
CA ILE A 605 -7.84 -18.09 -9.11
C ILE A 605 -9.37 -18.04 -9.25
N ASN A 606 -10.07 -18.13 -8.13
CA ASN A 606 -11.53 -18.17 -8.04
C ASN A 606 -12.06 -16.90 -7.37
N GLY A 607 -12.85 -16.11 -8.11
CA GLY A 607 -13.36 -14.81 -7.65
C GLY A 607 -14.30 -14.89 -6.43
N VAL A 608 -14.24 -13.88 -5.54
CA VAL A 608 -14.96 -13.89 -4.24
C VAL A 608 -15.85 -12.67 -3.95
N GLN A 609 -15.84 -11.62 -4.79
CA GLN A 609 -16.44 -10.30 -4.45
C GLN A 609 -17.43 -9.73 -5.47
N GLY A 610 -18.00 -10.53 -6.37
CA GLY A 610 -19.00 -10.03 -7.34
C GLY A 610 -18.43 -8.99 -8.30
N GLY A 611 -17.21 -9.21 -8.81
CA GLY A 611 -16.52 -8.37 -9.77
C GLY A 611 -15.54 -9.18 -10.63
N PRO A 612 -14.59 -8.55 -11.33
CA PRO A 612 -13.57 -9.27 -12.10
C PRO A 612 -12.68 -10.15 -11.20
N VAL A 613 -12.27 -11.31 -11.70
CA VAL A 613 -11.26 -12.14 -11.00
C VAL A 613 -9.89 -11.46 -11.07
N VAL A 614 -9.53 -10.92 -12.24
CA VAL A 614 -8.27 -10.18 -12.44
C VAL A 614 -8.55 -8.79 -13.00
N THR A 615 -8.04 -7.76 -12.35
CA THR A 615 -8.18 -6.35 -12.75
C THR A 615 -6.82 -5.75 -13.14
N LEU A 616 -6.74 -5.18 -14.33
CA LEU A 616 -5.63 -4.36 -14.80
C LEU A 616 -6.14 -2.97 -15.15
N GLN A 617 -5.81 -1.99 -14.31
CA GLN A 617 -6.35 -0.64 -14.39
C GLN A 617 -5.24 0.36 -14.08
N GLY A 618 -4.68 0.96 -15.12
CA GLY A 618 -3.51 1.83 -14.97
C GLY A 618 -2.68 1.94 -16.24
N SER A 619 -1.37 1.84 -16.09
CA SER A 619 -0.37 1.93 -17.16
C SER A 619 0.28 0.59 -17.49
N GLU A 620 -0.34 -0.53 -17.12
CA GLU A 620 0.18 -1.86 -17.43
C GLU A 620 0.35 -2.03 -18.94
N ASP A 621 1.53 -2.45 -19.38
CA ASP A 621 1.86 -2.71 -20.78
C ASP A 621 2.13 -4.21 -21.01
N ALA A 622 2.66 -4.55 -22.18
CA ALA A 622 2.89 -5.95 -22.57
C ALA A 622 3.88 -6.69 -21.66
N SER A 623 4.64 -5.98 -20.82
CA SER A 623 5.51 -6.56 -19.78
C SER A 623 4.77 -6.95 -18.50
N CYS A 624 3.51 -6.55 -18.33
CA CYS A 624 2.59 -7.18 -17.39
C CYS A 624 2.09 -8.50 -17.99
N VAL A 625 2.42 -9.62 -17.33
CA VAL A 625 2.20 -10.97 -17.88
C VAL A 625 1.35 -11.79 -16.91
N LEU A 626 0.25 -12.35 -17.41
CA LEU A 626 -0.49 -13.43 -16.77
C LEU A 626 -0.18 -14.71 -17.54
N SER A 627 0.37 -15.74 -16.87
CA SER A 627 0.78 -16.94 -17.57
C SER A 627 0.42 -18.24 -16.86
N GLY A 628 -0.26 -19.16 -17.55
CA GLY A 628 -0.51 -20.49 -17.02
C GLY A 628 -1.51 -20.54 -15.86
N LEU A 629 -2.51 -19.68 -15.84
CA LEU A 629 -3.47 -19.59 -14.74
C LEU A 629 -4.87 -20.05 -15.17
N THR A 630 -5.59 -20.72 -14.28
CA THR A 630 -7.04 -20.94 -14.42
C THR A 630 -7.79 -19.81 -13.70
N ILE A 631 -8.63 -19.06 -14.41
CA ILE A 631 -9.32 -17.84 -13.93
C ILE A 631 -10.83 -18.06 -14.02
N THR A 632 -11.52 -18.07 -12.87
CA THR A 632 -12.92 -18.50 -12.79
C THR A 632 -13.75 -17.82 -11.69
N GLY A 633 -15.07 -17.95 -11.75
CA GLY A 633 -16.01 -17.57 -10.68
C GLY A 633 -16.26 -16.07 -10.52
N GLY A 634 -15.74 -15.22 -11.41
CA GLY A 634 -15.98 -13.77 -11.36
C GLY A 634 -17.22 -13.33 -12.16
N GLU A 635 -17.61 -12.06 -11.99
CA GLU A 635 -18.51 -11.40 -12.95
C GLU A 635 -17.83 -11.20 -14.32
N LEU A 636 -16.50 -11.08 -14.32
CA LEU A 636 -15.63 -11.11 -15.49
C LEU A 636 -14.40 -11.94 -15.13
N GLY A 637 -13.79 -12.62 -16.10
CA GLY A 637 -12.50 -13.28 -15.87
C GLY A 637 -11.39 -12.24 -15.71
N VAL A 638 -11.04 -11.55 -16.80
CA VAL A 638 -10.01 -10.52 -16.85
C VAL A 638 -10.60 -9.19 -17.33
N PHE A 639 -10.40 -8.13 -16.55
CA PHE A 639 -10.83 -6.78 -16.89
C PHE A 639 -9.63 -5.85 -17.08
N CYS A 640 -9.52 -5.25 -18.26
CA CYS A 640 -8.50 -4.25 -18.60
C CYS A 640 -9.15 -2.89 -18.82
N SER A 641 -8.62 -1.84 -18.18
CA SER A 641 -9.01 -0.45 -18.43
C SER A 641 -7.79 0.47 -18.54
N GLY A 642 -7.46 0.90 -19.76
CA GLY A 642 -6.25 1.66 -20.06
C GLY A 642 -4.97 0.82 -20.07
N ALA A 643 -5.08 -0.51 -20.03
CA ALA A 643 -3.97 -1.45 -19.90
C ALA A 643 -3.74 -2.24 -21.20
N SER A 644 -2.55 -2.83 -21.37
CA SER A 644 -2.15 -3.62 -22.54
C SER A 644 -1.34 -4.89 -22.20
N PRO A 645 -1.84 -5.80 -21.36
CA PRO A 645 -1.06 -6.95 -20.88
C PRO A 645 -0.84 -8.06 -21.91
N THR A 646 0.08 -8.97 -21.57
CA THR A 646 0.20 -10.28 -22.22
C THR A 646 -0.49 -11.34 -21.36
N ILE A 647 -1.40 -12.11 -21.96
CA ILE A 647 -2.08 -13.25 -21.35
C ILE A 647 -1.65 -14.49 -22.13
N SER A 648 -0.98 -15.43 -21.49
CA SER A 648 -0.46 -16.62 -22.17
C SER A 648 -0.79 -17.90 -21.43
N ASN A 649 -1.13 -18.97 -22.15
CA ASN A 649 -1.36 -20.28 -21.55
C ASN A 649 -2.41 -20.32 -20.44
N CYS A 650 -3.33 -19.36 -20.39
CA CYS A 650 -4.37 -19.31 -19.35
C CYS A 650 -5.63 -20.08 -19.79
N VAL A 651 -6.40 -20.54 -18.79
CA VAL A 651 -7.76 -21.07 -18.95
C VAL A 651 -8.71 -20.09 -18.28
N ILE A 652 -9.57 -19.42 -19.04
CA ILE A 652 -10.52 -18.42 -18.54
C ILE A 652 -11.93 -18.98 -18.72
N THR A 653 -12.52 -19.44 -17.62
CA THR A 653 -13.72 -20.30 -17.66
C THR A 653 -14.72 -20.01 -16.55
N ASP A 654 -15.99 -20.34 -16.79
CA ASP A 654 -17.09 -20.29 -15.81
C ASP A 654 -17.21 -18.94 -15.10
N ASN A 655 -16.98 -17.84 -15.82
CA ASN A 655 -17.26 -16.49 -15.32
C ASN A 655 -18.70 -16.09 -15.72
N ALA A 656 -19.40 -15.34 -14.87
CA ALA A 656 -20.80 -15.00 -15.10
C ALA A 656 -21.02 -14.03 -16.28
N GLY A 657 -20.01 -13.25 -16.64
CA GLY A 657 -20.00 -12.34 -17.78
C GLY A 657 -18.90 -12.70 -18.78
N ALA A 658 -18.23 -11.69 -19.35
CA ALA A 658 -17.20 -11.92 -20.36
C ALA A 658 -15.94 -12.57 -19.77
N GLY A 659 -15.29 -13.43 -20.55
CA GLY A 659 -14.00 -14.03 -20.19
C GLY A 659 -12.92 -12.97 -20.07
N VAL A 660 -12.73 -12.17 -21.12
CA VAL A 660 -11.82 -11.02 -21.14
C VAL A 660 -12.56 -9.77 -21.61
N ARG A 661 -12.49 -8.67 -20.84
CA ARG A 661 -13.07 -7.37 -21.23
C ARG A 661 -11.99 -6.30 -21.34
N LEU A 662 -11.89 -5.68 -22.52
CA LEU A 662 -10.98 -4.58 -22.82
C LEU A 662 -11.75 -3.26 -22.94
N TRP A 663 -11.58 -2.38 -21.97
CA TRP A 663 -12.31 -1.12 -21.84
C TRP A 663 -11.38 0.10 -22.00
N ASN A 664 -11.91 1.23 -22.50
CA ASN A 664 -11.22 2.54 -22.49
C ASN A 664 -9.81 2.53 -23.11
N ALA A 665 -9.73 2.25 -24.42
CA ALA A 665 -8.48 2.23 -25.19
C ALA A 665 -7.47 1.17 -24.70
N SER A 666 -7.96 0.04 -24.22
CA SER A 666 -7.09 -1.07 -23.79
C SER A 666 -6.60 -1.91 -24.97
N GLY A 667 -5.45 -2.55 -24.76
CA GLY A 667 -4.89 -3.60 -25.60
C GLY A 667 -4.87 -4.94 -24.86
N ALA A 668 -4.74 -6.05 -25.56
CA ALA A 668 -4.20 -7.29 -24.98
C ALA A 668 -3.57 -8.17 -26.07
N THR A 669 -2.50 -8.87 -25.70
CA THR A 669 -1.97 -9.98 -26.50
C THR A 669 -2.30 -11.28 -25.80
N ILE A 670 -3.10 -12.14 -26.44
CA ILE A 670 -3.53 -13.42 -25.92
C ILE A 670 -2.89 -14.53 -26.76
N ILE A 671 -2.14 -15.43 -26.13
CA ILE A 671 -1.40 -16.48 -26.83
C ILE A 671 -1.68 -17.82 -26.17
N GLY A 672 -1.98 -18.84 -26.96
CA GLY A 672 -2.08 -20.19 -26.42
C GLY A 672 -3.09 -20.26 -25.28
N SER A 673 -4.24 -19.58 -25.33
CA SER A 673 -5.17 -19.56 -24.17
C SER A 673 -6.52 -20.14 -24.55
N THR A 674 -7.17 -20.73 -23.55
CA THR A 674 -8.53 -21.26 -23.68
C THR A 674 -9.49 -20.28 -22.99
N ILE A 675 -10.50 -19.80 -23.71
CA ILE A 675 -11.55 -18.93 -23.17
C ILE A 675 -12.88 -19.62 -23.41
N ALA A 676 -13.42 -20.25 -22.38
CA ALA A 676 -14.52 -21.18 -22.52
C ALA A 676 -15.65 -20.98 -21.51
N ASP A 677 -16.86 -21.37 -21.87
CA ASP A 677 -17.99 -21.54 -20.94
C ASP A 677 -18.28 -20.31 -20.04
N ASN A 678 -17.99 -19.10 -20.54
CA ASN A 678 -18.31 -17.86 -19.83
C ASN A 678 -19.75 -17.40 -20.20
N GLY A 679 -20.45 -16.80 -19.24
CA GLY A 679 -21.84 -16.35 -19.37
C GLY A 679 -22.04 -15.10 -20.25
N GLY A 680 -20.96 -14.52 -20.78
CA GLY A 680 -20.96 -13.41 -21.73
C GLY A 680 -20.11 -13.71 -22.98
N ASP A 681 -19.55 -12.67 -23.59
CA ASP A 681 -18.61 -12.85 -24.71
C ASP A 681 -17.30 -13.51 -24.23
N GLY A 682 -16.65 -14.32 -25.07
CA GLY A 682 -15.30 -14.81 -24.77
C GLY A 682 -14.33 -13.64 -24.59
N VAL A 683 -14.25 -12.77 -25.60
CA VAL A 683 -13.48 -11.52 -25.55
C VAL A 683 -14.33 -10.33 -25.98
N GLU A 684 -14.51 -9.37 -25.08
CA GLU A 684 -15.30 -8.16 -25.31
C GLU A 684 -14.41 -6.91 -25.42
N LEU A 685 -14.46 -6.22 -26.57
CA LEU A 685 -13.75 -4.96 -26.81
C LEU A 685 -14.73 -3.78 -26.73
N SER A 686 -14.99 -3.34 -25.51
CA SER A 686 -16.00 -2.32 -25.21
C SER A 686 -15.53 -0.90 -25.52
N LEU A 687 -16.41 -0.05 -26.08
CA LEU A 687 -16.10 1.33 -26.44
C LEU A 687 -16.08 2.24 -25.19
N GLY A 688 -14.88 2.65 -24.78
CA GLY A 688 -14.68 3.71 -23.77
C GLY A 688 -14.25 5.02 -24.42
N ARG A 689 -14.94 6.14 -24.13
CA ARG A 689 -14.58 7.51 -24.57
C ARG A 689 -14.40 7.72 -26.08
N GLY A 690 -14.99 6.86 -26.91
CA GLY A 690 -14.90 6.96 -28.38
C GLY A 690 -13.56 6.49 -28.97
N ILE A 691 -12.74 5.77 -28.20
CA ILE A 691 -11.49 5.15 -28.67
C ILE A 691 -11.68 3.63 -28.68
N THR A 692 -11.25 2.99 -29.77
CA THR A 692 -11.40 1.55 -29.99
C THR A 692 -10.29 0.77 -29.27
N SER A 693 -10.66 -0.25 -28.49
CA SER A 693 -9.73 -1.22 -27.91
C SER A 693 -9.22 -2.20 -28.98
N THR A 694 -8.05 -2.81 -28.75
CA THR A 694 -7.42 -3.75 -29.70
C THR A 694 -7.07 -5.07 -29.03
N VAL A 695 -7.26 -6.19 -29.71
CA VAL A 695 -6.77 -7.50 -29.25
C VAL A 695 -5.93 -8.17 -30.34
N THR A 696 -4.84 -8.81 -29.94
CA THR A 696 -4.07 -9.74 -30.79
C THR A 696 -4.15 -11.13 -30.19
N MET A 697 -4.55 -12.12 -30.98
CA MET A 697 -4.77 -13.49 -30.55
C MET A 697 -4.00 -14.46 -31.44
N ARG A 698 -3.29 -15.42 -30.83
CA ARG A 698 -2.55 -16.48 -31.52
C ARG A 698 -2.77 -17.82 -30.84
N ASN A 699 -3.06 -18.86 -31.60
CA ASN A 699 -3.16 -20.24 -31.09
C ASN A 699 -4.14 -20.32 -29.91
N CYS A 700 -5.27 -19.61 -29.97
CA CYS A 700 -6.27 -19.61 -28.89
C CYS A 700 -7.49 -20.46 -29.27
N THR A 701 -8.14 -21.04 -28.27
CA THR A 701 -9.43 -21.72 -28.42
C THR A 701 -10.49 -20.95 -27.65
N ILE A 702 -11.55 -20.50 -28.35
CA ILE A 702 -12.63 -19.68 -27.79
C ILE A 702 -13.96 -20.37 -28.09
N VAL A 703 -14.56 -20.95 -27.05
CA VAL A 703 -15.57 -22.00 -27.24
C VAL A 703 -16.63 -22.01 -26.14
N GLY A 704 -17.89 -22.28 -26.48
CA GLY A 704 -18.94 -22.50 -25.45
C GLY A 704 -19.36 -21.26 -24.67
N ASN A 705 -18.96 -20.04 -25.07
CA ASN A 705 -19.37 -18.83 -24.36
C ASN A 705 -20.83 -18.47 -24.73
N SER A 706 -21.61 -17.98 -23.76
CA SER A 706 -23.03 -17.63 -23.96
C SER A 706 -23.26 -16.35 -24.78
N GLY A 707 -22.19 -15.61 -25.08
CA GLY A 707 -22.17 -14.49 -26.02
C GLY A 707 -21.42 -14.82 -27.30
N ASN A 708 -20.73 -13.82 -27.85
CA ASN A 708 -19.89 -13.97 -29.02
C ASN A 708 -18.55 -14.61 -28.64
N GLY A 709 -17.85 -15.22 -29.58
CA GLY A 709 -16.46 -15.59 -29.36
C GLY A 709 -15.60 -14.35 -29.11
N VAL A 710 -15.59 -13.43 -30.08
CA VAL A 710 -14.90 -12.13 -29.99
C VAL A 710 -15.79 -11.00 -30.50
N TYR A 711 -16.04 -9.99 -29.65
CA TYR A 711 -16.96 -8.90 -29.94
C TYR A 711 -16.28 -7.52 -29.95
N SER A 712 -16.63 -6.71 -30.97
CA SER A 712 -16.27 -5.30 -31.16
C SER A 712 -14.77 -5.04 -31.37
N GLY A 713 -14.36 -3.77 -31.41
CA GLY A 713 -12.95 -3.37 -31.40
C GLY A 713 -12.17 -3.60 -32.70
N VAL A 714 -10.83 -3.54 -32.58
CA VAL A 714 -9.88 -3.97 -33.62
C VAL A 714 -9.31 -5.32 -33.23
N GLN A 715 -9.37 -6.29 -34.13
CA GLN A 715 -9.03 -7.68 -33.82
C GLN A 715 -7.98 -8.20 -34.81
N HIS A 716 -6.92 -8.80 -34.28
CA HIS A 716 -5.90 -9.53 -35.05
C HIS A 716 -5.86 -10.97 -34.58
N ILE A 717 -6.46 -11.89 -35.34
CA ILE A 717 -6.66 -13.28 -34.95
C ILE A 717 -5.93 -14.17 -35.96
N ILE A 718 -5.09 -15.07 -35.47
CA ILE A 718 -4.35 -16.03 -36.31
C ILE A 718 -4.22 -17.38 -35.63
N SER A 719 -4.33 -18.48 -36.39
CA SER A 719 -4.20 -19.85 -35.88
C SER A 719 -5.15 -20.17 -34.70
N CYS A 720 -6.33 -19.55 -34.65
CA CYS A 720 -7.29 -19.73 -33.55
C CYS A 720 -8.45 -20.64 -33.95
N ILE A 721 -9.14 -21.20 -32.95
CA ILE A 721 -10.44 -21.86 -33.11
C ILE A 721 -11.49 -21.06 -32.36
N ILE A 722 -12.53 -20.61 -33.06
CA ILE A 722 -13.64 -19.83 -32.51
C ILE A 722 -14.96 -20.48 -32.92
N TYR A 723 -15.47 -21.34 -32.06
CA TYR A 723 -16.55 -22.26 -32.39
C TYR A 723 -17.49 -22.52 -31.20
N TYR A 724 -18.71 -22.96 -31.44
CA TYR A 724 -19.73 -23.28 -30.42
C TYR A 724 -20.04 -22.16 -29.42
N ASN A 725 -19.85 -20.89 -29.79
CA ASN A 725 -20.35 -19.77 -29.00
C ASN A 725 -21.83 -19.53 -29.36
N ASP A 726 -22.64 -19.05 -28.42
CA ASP A 726 -24.11 -18.98 -28.58
C ASP A 726 -24.57 -17.92 -29.58
N THR A 727 -23.73 -16.91 -29.85
CA THR A 727 -23.99 -15.89 -30.89
C THR A 727 -22.99 -15.99 -32.05
N ASP A 728 -22.40 -14.88 -32.51
CA ASP A 728 -21.42 -14.92 -33.59
C ASP A 728 -20.04 -15.35 -33.07
N ALA A 729 -19.29 -16.13 -33.86
CA ALA A 729 -17.90 -16.42 -33.53
C ALA A 729 -17.08 -15.11 -33.44
N VAL A 730 -17.28 -14.23 -34.42
CA VAL A 730 -16.64 -12.92 -34.47
C VAL A 730 -17.67 -11.87 -34.88
N ALA A 731 -17.80 -10.79 -34.11
CA ALA A 731 -18.69 -9.68 -34.41
C ALA A 731 -17.99 -8.34 -34.11
N GLY A 732 -17.41 -7.67 -35.11
CA GLY A 732 -16.63 -6.43 -34.91
C GLY A 732 -16.46 -5.55 -36.15
N THR A 733 -15.86 -4.37 -35.96
CA THR A 733 -15.85 -3.27 -36.96
C THR A 733 -14.67 -3.33 -37.94
N ILE A 734 -13.50 -3.85 -37.51
CA ILE A 734 -12.28 -4.03 -38.33
C ILE A 734 -11.48 -5.23 -37.78
N SER A 735 -11.48 -6.35 -38.49
CA SER A 735 -10.80 -7.58 -38.04
C SER A 735 -9.92 -8.16 -39.16
N SER A 736 -8.69 -8.52 -38.82
CA SER A 736 -7.83 -9.39 -39.64
C SER A 736 -7.84 -10.77 -39.02
N VAL A 737 -8.46 -11.73 -39.72
CA VAL A 737 -8.56 -13.12 -39.27
C VAL A 737 -7.98 -14.01 -40.36
N THR A 738 -6.95 -14.79 -40.03
CA THR A 738 -6.26 -15.66 -40.99
C THR A 738 -5.90 -17.00 -40.34
N TYR A 739 -5.81 -18.06 -41.15
CA TYR A 739 -5.42 -19.40 -40.70
C TYR A 739 -6.19 -19.88 -39.46
N SER A 740 -7.48 -19.57 -39.38
CA SER A 740 -8.30 -19.84 -38.20
C SER A 740 -9.58 -20.59 -38.58
N ASP A 741 -10.09 -21.40 -37.66
CA ASP A 741 -11.40 -22.05 -37.78
C ASP A 741 -12.44 -21.18 -37.08
N VAL A 742 -13.39 -20.66 -37.86
CA VAL A 742 -14.35 -19.66 -37.39
C VAL A 742 -15.75 -20.01 -37.85
N GLN A 743 -16.61 -20.34 -36.88
CA GLN A 743 -18.00 -20.71 -37.14
C GLN A 743 -18.73 -19.61 -37.91
N GLY A 744 -19.40 -19.99 -39.00
CA GLY A 744 -20.12 -19.07 -39.88
C GLY A 744 -19.33 -18.58 -41.09
N GLY A 745 -18.12 -19.11 -41.32
CA GLY A 745 -17.38 -18.95 -42.58
C GLY A 745 -16.69 -17.60 -42.74
N TRP A 746 -15.93 -17.18 -41.73
CA TRP A 746 -15.29 -15.86 -41.73
C TRP A 746 -14.25 -15.71 -42.86
N PRO A 747 -14.32 -14.66 -43.71
CA PRO A 747 -13.41 -14.50 -44.82
C PRO A 747 -11.98 -14.18 -44.35
N GLY A 748 -10.99 -14.82 -44.98
CA GLY A 748 -9.56 -14.59 -44.72
C GLY A 748 -8.70 -15.66 -45.37
N GLU A 749 -7.40 -15.38 -45.51
CA GLU A 749 -6.44 -16.37 -45.98
C GLU A 749 -6.33 -17.53 -44.98
N GLY A 750 -6.40 -18.77 -45.46
CA GLY A 750 -6.27 -19.96 -44.63
C GLY A 750 -7.42 -20.23 -43.65
N ASN A 751 -8.47 -19.41 -43.62
CA ASN A 751 -9.60 -19.65 -42.73
C ASN A 751 -10.46 -20.82 -43.21
N ILE A 752 -11.00 -21.57 -42.25
CA ILE A 752 -11.94 -22.66 -42.47
C ILE A 752 -13.19 -22.46 -41.59
N ASP A 753 -14.24 -23.21 -41.89
CA ASP A 753 -15.43 -23.36 -41.05
C ASP A 753 -15.82 -24.82 -41.07
N CYS A 754 -15.40 -25.54 -40.04
CA CYS A 754 -15.71 -26.95 -39.85
C CYS A 754 -15.92 -27.24 -38.37
N ASP A 755 -16.58 -28.36 -38.08
CA ASP A 755 -16.59 -28.88 -36.72
C ASP A 755 -15.13 -29.14 -36.27
N PRO A 756 -14.64 -28.50 -35.18
CA PRO A 756 -13.26 -28.69 -34.71
C PRO A 756 -12.95 -30.14 -34.30
N CYS A 757 -13.97 -30.96 -34.08
CA CYS A 757 -13.87 -32.34 -33.62
C CYS A 757 -13.09 -32.45 -32.31
N PHE A 758 -13.44 -31.63 -31.31
CA PHE A 758 -12.85 -31.74 -29.97
C PHE A 758 -13.12 -33.11 -29.33
N ALA A 759 -12.17 -33.57 -28.53
CA ALA A 759 -12.23 -34.86 -27.86
C ALA A 759 -13.35 -34.96 -26.82
N ASP A 760 -13.33 -34.04 -25.84
CA ASP A 760 -14.27 -34.00 -24.73
C ASP A 760 -14.43 -32.56 -24.20
N PRO A 761 -15.06 -31.67 -24.99
CA PRO A 761 -15.18 -30.25 -24.66
C PRO A 761 -15.98 -30.00 -23.37
N CYS A 762 -16.89 -30.90 -22.98
CA CYS A 762 -17.66 -30.80 -21.74
C CYS A 762 -16.81 -30.94 -20.47
N ASN A 763 -15.61 -31.52 -20.59
CA ASN A 763 -14.65 -31.66 -19.51
C ASN A 763 -13.36 -30.85 -19.76
N GLY A 764 -13.40 -29.90 -20.70
CA GLY A 764 -12.27 -29.02 -21.01
C GLY A 764 -11.17 -29.64 -21.88
N ASP A 765 -11.36 -30.84 -22.44
CA ASP A 765 -10.41 -31.45 -23.38
C ASP A 765 -10.70 -30.99 -24.81
N TYR A 766 -10.02 -29.91 -25.21
CA TYR A 766 -10.10 -29.32 -26.54
C TYR A 766 -9.01 -29.82 -27.50
N HIS A 767 -8.38 -30.97 -27.22
CA HIS A 767 -7.52 -31.61 -28.22
C HIS A 767 -8.35 -32.06 -29.43
N LEU A 768 -7.75 -31.96 -30.61
CA LEU A 768 -8.40 -32.27 -31.88
C LEU A 768 -8.38 -33.78 -32.10
N LYS A 769 -9.52 -34.39 -32.42
CA LYS A 769 -9.55 -35.82 -32.74
C LYS A 769 -8.67 -36.16 -33.93
N SER A 770 -7.93 -37.27 -33.82
CA SER A 770 -7.05 -37.77 -34.86
C SER A 770 -7.04 -39.29 -34.95
N GLU A 771 -7.20 -39.82 -36.16
CA GLU A 771 -7.01 -41.25 -36.45
C GLU A 771 -5.54 -41.70 -36.35
N TYR A 772 -4.61 -40.74 -36.23
CA TYR A 772 -3.16 -40.96 -36.17
C TYR A 772 -2.60 -40.80 -34.76
N GLY A 773 -3.33 -40.08 -33.91
CA GLY A 773 -3.06 -40.00 -32.49
C GLY A 773 -3.33 -38.61 -31.94
N ARG A 774 -4.07 -38.58 -30.85
CA ARG A 774 -4.39 -37.39 -30.07
C ARG A 774 -3.90 -37.59 -28.64
N TRP A 775 -3.36 -36.54 -28.04
CA TRP A 775 -3.03 -36.57 -26.63
C TRP A 775 -4.28 -36.60 -25.74
N ASN A 776 -4.31 -37.51 -24.76
CA ASN A 776 -5.38 -37.58 -23.75
C ASN A 776 -4.80 -37.25 -22.35
N PRO A 777 -5.07 -36.07 -21.81
CA PRO A 777 -4.45 -35.60 -20.56
C PRO A 777 -4.88 -36.40 -19.33
N ASN A 778 -6.07 -37.02 -19.35
CA ASN A 778 -6.57 -37.82 -18.23
C ASN A 778 -5.85 -39.15 -18.10
N SER A 779 -5.57 -39.79 -19.23
CA SER A 779 -4.85 -41.07 -19.29
C SER A 779 -3.34 -40.92 -19.40
N GLN A 780 -2.86 -39.71 -19.70
CA GLN A 780 -1.48 -39.44 -20.08
C GLN A 780 -0.98 -40.38 -21.19
N SER A 781 -1.76 -40.52 -22.26
CA SER A 781 -1.41 -41.39 -23.40
C SER A 781 -1.95 -40.87 -24.72
N TRP A 782 -1.34 -41.32 -25.82
CA TRP A 782 -1.81 -41.07 -27.18
C TRP A 782 -2.94 -42.05 -27.54
N VAL A 783 -4.06 -41.52 -28.04
CA VAL A 783 -5.25 -42.29 -28.41
C VAL A 783 -5.59 -42.10 -29.88
N LEU A 784 -6.03 -43.17 -30.55
CA LEU A 784 -6.54 -43.11 -31.91
C LEU A 784 -8.05 -42.87 -31.88
N ASP A 785 -8.48 -41.83 -32.58
CA ASP A 785 -9.90 -41.50 -32.75
C ASP A 785 -10.46 -42.07 -34.07
N ASP A 786 -11.77 -41.89 -34.29
CA ASP A 786 -12.49 -42.36 -35.48
C ASP A 786 -12.59 -41.29 -36.58
N VAL A 787 -12.03 -40.11 -36.34
CA VAL A 787 -12.03 -38.96 -37.25
C VAL A 787 -10.76 -38.16 -37.07
N THR A 788 -10.24 -37.60 -38.16
CA THR A 788 -9.17 -36.61 -38.15
C THR A 788 -9.75 -35.22 -38.39
N SER A 789 -9.59 -34.31 -37.44
CA SER A 789 -10.05 -32.92 -37.53
C SER A 789 -9.39 -32.19 -38.71
N LEU A 790 -10.14 -31.29 -39.35
CA LEU A 790 -9.60 -30.41 -40.41
C LEU A 790 -8.79 -29.23 -39.84
N CYS A 791 -8.85 -28.99 -38.53
CA CYS A 791 -8.03 -28.00 -37.85
C CYS A 791 -6.57 -28.46 -37.64
N ILE A 792 -6.29 -29.75 -37.90
CA ILE A 792 -4.93 -30.30 -37.85
C ILE A 792 -4.15 -29.85 -39.10
N ASP A 793 -2.90 -29.43 -38.93
CA ASP A 793 -2.04 -28.78 -39.93
C ASP A 793 -2.66 -27.50 -40.56
N GLY A 794 -3.68 -26.92 -39.91
CA GLY A 794 -4.47 -25.82 -40.47
C GLY A 794 -3.96 -24.41 -40.15
N GLY A 795 -3.04 -24.27 -39.20
CA GLY A 795 -2.59 -22.96 -38.72
C GLY A 795 -1.71 -22.20 -39.72
N ASP A 796 -1.16 -21.07 -39.28
CA ASP A 796 -0.29 -20.23 -40.11
C ASP A 796 1.00 -20.99 -40.50
N PRO A 797 1.26 -21.24 -41.80
CA PRO A 797 2.44 -21.95 -42.27
C PRO A 797 3.77 -21.25 -41.93
N ALA A 798 3.74 -19.98 -41.55
CA ALA A 798 4.91 -19.26 -41.08
C ALA A 798 5.21 -19.49 -39.58
N SER A 799 4.35 -20.19 -38.86
CA SER A 799 4.54 -20.48 -37.44
C SER A 799 5.59 -21.57 -37.22
N GLU A 800 6.29 -21.49 -36.07
CA GLU A 800 7.23 -22.53 -35.66
C GLU A 800 6.47 -23.82 -35.29
N TRP A 801 6.56 -24.82 -36.17
CA TRP A 801 5.89 -26.12 -36.03
C TRP A 801 6.70 -27.17 -35.29
N ARG A 802 8.02 -26.94 -35.11
CA ARG A 802 8.96 -27.95 -34.60
C ARG A 802 8.59 -28.51 -33.23
N ALA A 803 7.80 -27.81 -32.42
CA ALA A 803 7.40 -28.33 -31.11
C ALA A 803 6.37 -29.47 -31.20
N GLU A 804 5.63 -29.60 -32.31
CA GLU A 804 4.69 -30.70 -32.52
C GLU A 804 5.43 -32.01 -32.83
N LEU A 805 4.88 -33.15 -32.41
CA LEU A 805 5.47 -34.47 -32.65
C LEU A 805 5.01 -35.04 -34.00
N TRP A 806 5.90 -35.74 -34.72
CA TRP A 806 5.54 -36.37 -35.99
C TRP A 806 4.40 -37.39 -35.79
N PRO A 807 3.45 -37.49 -36.76
CA PRO A 807 3.32 -36.66 -37.96
C PRO A 807 2.59 -35.32 -37.74
N HIS A 808 3.11 -34.20 -38.28
CA HIS A 808 2.53 -32.84 -38.12
C HIS A 808 2.60 -31.97 -39.40
N GLY A 809 2.87 -32.57 -40.57
CA GLY A 809 2.81 -31.90 -41.88
C GLY A 809 3.60 -30.61 -42.08
N GLU A 810 4.64 -30.36 -41.26
CA GLU A 810 5.38 -29.08 -41.19
C GLU A 810 4.51 -27.83 -41.00
N CYS A 811 3.33 -27.95 -40.38
CA CYS A 811 2.42 -26.85 -40.13
C CYS A 811 1.72 -27.05 -38.79
N ILE A 812 1.59 -26.00 -37.98
CA ILE A 812 0.93 -26.15 -36.67
C ILE A 812 -0.56 -26.45 -36.82
N ASN A 813 -1.09 -27.14 -35.82
CA ASN A 813 -2.53 -27.21 -35.61
C ASN A 813 -3.11 -25.82 -35.27
N MET A 814 -4.41 -25.62 -35.54
CA MET A 814 -5.13 -24.45 -35.04
C MET A 814 -5.48 -24.62 -33.55
N GLY A 815 -5.59 -23.50 -32.82
CA GLY A 815 -6.09 -23.48 -31.43
C GLY A 815 -5.02 -23.67 -30.35
N ARG A 816 -5.47 -23.82 -29.10
CA ARG A 816 -4.66 -23.85 -27.85
C ARG A 816 -3.40 -24.70 -27.91
N TYR A 817 -3.48 -25.86 -28.56
CA TYR A 817 -2.43 -26.88 -28.60
C TYR A 817 -1.56 -26.80 -29.86
N GLY A 818 -1.90 -25.92 -30.80
CA GLY A 818 -1.09 -25.67 -31.98
C GLY A 818 0.30 -25.14 -31.65
N GLY A 819 1.33 -25.77 -32.22
CA GLY A 819 2.73 -25.50 -31.94
C GLY A 819 3.20 -26.01 -30.58
N THR A 820 2.55 -27.03 -30.02
CA THR A 820 2.93 -27.65 -28.75
C THR A 820 3.18 -29.15 -28.91
N PRO A 821 3.92 -29.81 -28.00
CA PRO A 821 4.11 -31.26 -28.06
C PRO A 821 2.83 -32.08 -27.83
N GLU A 822 1.75 -31.46 -27.35
CA GLU A 822 0.42 -32.08 -27.18
C GLU A 822 -0.45 -32.01 -28.45
N ALA A 823 0.04 -31.33 -29.48
CA ALA A 823 -0.64 -31.21 -30.77
C ALA A 823 -1.00 -32.58 -31.33
N SER A 824 -2.25 -32.71 -31.79
CA SER A 824 -2.75 -33.96 -32.37
C SER A 824 -2.09 -34.23 -33.72
N MET A 825 -1.75 -35.48 -33.97
CA MET A 825 -0.96 -35.89 -35.13
C MET A 825 -1.80 -35.92 -36.41
N SER A 826 -1.17 -35.72 -37.55
CA SER A 826 -1.83 -35.57 -38.85
C SER A 826 -1.67 -36.79 -39.76
N ARG A 827 -2.42 -36.79 -40.86
CA ARG A 827 -2.30 -37.81 -41.92
C ARG A 827 -1.16 -37.54 -42.90
N SER A 828 -0.43 -36.43 -42.71
CA SER A 828 0.53 -35.95 -43.69
C SER A 828 1.66 -36.97 -43.88
N PRO A 829 2.03 -37.29 -45.13
CA PRO A 829 3.20 -38.13 -45.40
C PRO A 829 4.51 -37.32 -45.39
N ALA A 830 4.47 -36.02 -45.09
CA ALA A 830 5.65 -35.16 -45.05
C ALA A 830 6.54 -35.51 -43.85
N GLY A 831 7.86 -35.42 -44.07
CA GLY A 831 8.89 -35.70 -43.07
C GLY A 831 8.96 -37.16 -42.58
N ASN A 832 9.74 -37.36 -41.52
CA ASN A 832 9.99 -38.69 -40.94
C ASN A 832 10.12 -38.62 -39.42
N ALA A 833 9.43 -39.50 -38.70
CA ALA A 833 9.51 -39.54 -37.23
C ALA A 833 10.90 -39.90 -36.69
N ALA A 834 11.76 -40.51 -37.51
CA ALA A 834 13.15 -40.81 -37.20
C ALA A 834 14.12 -39.67 -37.54
N ASP A 835 13.66 -38.62 -38.22
CA ASP A 835 14.42 -37.37 -38.41
C ASP A 835 14.18 -36.49 -37.18
N LEU A 836 15.09 -36.62 -36.21
CA LEU A 836 14.98 -36.04 -34.88
C LEU A 836 15.54 -34.62 -34.84
N ASP A 837 16.58 -34.35 -35.63
CA ASP A 837 17.22 -33.01 -35.74
C ASP A 837 16.52 -32.09 -36.77
N LEU A 838 15.60 -32.65 -37.57
CA LEU A 838 14.78 -31.98 -38.59
C LEU A 838 15.61 -31.35 -39.71
N ASP A 839 16.67 -32.05 -40.15
CA ASP A 839 17.52 -31.66 -41.28
C ASP A 839 17.15 -32.34 -42.61
N ASN A 840 16.08 -33.14 -42.61
CA ASN A 840 15.52 -33.91 -43.73
C ASN A 840 16.35 -35.13 -44.18
N ASP A 841 17.33 -35.58 -43.38
CA ASP A 841 18.05 -36.83 -43.56
C ASP A 841 18.00 -37.64 -42.25
N VAL A 842 17.71 -38.96 -42.29
CA VAL A 842 17.91 -39.83 -41.11
C VAL A 842 19.34 -40.37 -41.12
N ASP A 843 20.21 -39.77 -40.30
CA ASP A 843 21.64 -40.07 -40.24
C ASP A 843 22.19 -40.25 -38.81
N PHE A 844 23.52 -40.21 -38.67
CA PHE A 844 24.19 -40.40 -37.38
C PHE A 844 23.94 -39.26 -36.39
N ARG A 845 23.46 -38.10 -36.84
CA ARG A 845 23.08 -36.98 -35.96
C ARG A 845 21.77 -37.27 -35.25
N ASP A 846 20.77 -37.77 -35.95
CA ASP A 846 19.54 -38.25 -35.31
C ASP A 846 19.81 -39.41 -34.36
N PHE A 847 20.72 -40.31 -34.74
CA PHE A 847 21.11 -41.40 -33.85
C PHE A 847 21.81 -40.90 -32.57
N ASP A 848 22.55 -39.80 -32.64
CA ASP A 848 23.17 -39.17 -31.47
C ASP A 848 22.09 -38.64 -30.52
N ASP A 849 21.12 -37.89 -31.06
CA ASP A 849 19.96 -37.36 -30.30
C ASP A 849 19.13 -38.51 -29.67
N PHE A 850 18.87 -39.57 -30.45
CA PHE A 850 18.18 -40.77 -29.96
C PHE A 850 18.91 -41.42 -28.78
N VAL A 851 20.24 -41.61 -28.89
CA VAL A 851 21.04 -42.25 -27.85
C VAL A 851 21.14 -41.38 -26.60
N ASP A 852 21.17 -40.05 -26.75
CA ASP A 852 21.17 -39.11 -25.63
C ASP A 852 19.90 -39.23 -24.76
N LYS A 853 18.80 -39.67 -25.35
CA LYS A 853 17.53 -39.93 -24.66
C LYS A 853 17.25 -41.40 -24.37
N TRP A 854 18.22 -42.29 -24.57
CA TRP A 854 18.03 -43.73 -24.35
C TRP A 854 17.56 -44.05 -22.93
N ARG A 855 16.40 -44.73 -22.82
CA ARG A 855 15.70 -45.06 -21.55
C ARG A 855 15.17 -43.87 -20.76
N ALA A 856 14.99 -42.71 -21.40
CA ALA A 856 14.23 -41.63 -20.80
C ALA A 856 12.74 -42.03 -20.69
N GLU A 857 12.14 -41.76 -19.54
CA GLU A 857 10.71 -41.96 -19.25
C GLU A 857 10.03 -40.57 -19.25
N GLU A 858 9.83 -40.00 -20.44
CA GLU A 858 9.23 -38.68 -20.64
C GLU A 858 8.21 -38.75 -21.78
N ILE A 859 7.09 -38.05 -21.61
CA ILE A 859 5.84 -38.25 -22.38
C ILE A 859 5.83 -37.52 -23.74
N PHE A 860 6.72 -36.53 -23.92
CA PHE A 860 6.75 -35.65 -25.10
C PHE A 860 8.13 -35.61 -25.77
N LEU A 861 8.84 -36.75 -25.77
CA LEU A 861 10.10 -36.89 -26.49
C LEU A 861 9.86 -37.26 -27.94
N ARG A 862 10.66 -36.69 -28.84
CA ARG A 862 10.62 -37.05 -30.26
C ARG A 862 11.17 -38.46 -30.47
N GLU A 863 12.15 -38.81 -29.65
CA GLU A 863 12.90 -40.05 -29.61
C GLU A 863 12.05 -41.25 -29.16
N ASP A 864 10.94 -41.01 -28.44
CA ASP A 864 9.90 -42.00 -28.15
C ASP A 864 8.97 -42.12 -29.37
N ILE A 865 9.49 -42.68 -30.47
CA ILE A 865 8.86 -42.74 -31.78
C ILE A 865 7.55 -43.54 -31.74
N ASP A 866 7.46 -44.58 -30.92
CA ASP A 866 6.24 -45.40 -30.77
C ASP A 866 5.23 -44.81 -29.78
N ARG A 867 5.63 -43.75 -29.06
CA ARG A 867 4.81 -42.91 -28.16
C ARG A 867 4.28 -43.68 -26.95
N ASN A 868 5.06 -44.64 -26.44
CA ASN A 868 4.69 -45.45 -25.28
C ASN A 868 5.12 -44.84 -23.94
N GLY A 869 5.85 -43.72 -23.96
CA GLY A 869 6.39 -43.01 -22.80
C GLY A 869 7.79 -43.44 -22.37
N LEU A 870 8.47 -44.30 -23.14
CA LEU A 870 9.81 -44.81 -22.85
C LEU A 870 10.62 -45.01 -24.12
N VAL A 871 11.75 -44.32 -24.23
CA VAL A 871 12.72 -44.52 -25.34
C VAL A 871 13.45 -45.86 -25.17
N ASP A 872 13.10 -46.87 -25.96
CA ASP A 872 13.66 -48.21 -25.86
C ASP A 872 13.95 -48.91 -27.20
N PHE A 873 14.05 -50.25 -27.16
CA PHE A 873 14.38 -51.05 -28.34
C PHE A 873 13.28 -51.07 -29.40
N PHE A 874 12.03 -50.73 -29.07
CA PHE A 874 10.94 -50.58 -30.02
C PHE A 874 11.13 -49.30 -30.84
N ASP A 875 11.46 -48.19 -30.20
CA ASP A 875 11.80 -46.94 -30.89
C ASP A 875 13.04 -47.08 -31.75
N LEU A 876 14.10 -47.72 -31.21
CA LEU A 876 15.31 -47.98 -31.98
C LEU A 876 15.01 -48.81 -33.23
N LYS A 877 14.08 -49.76 -33.11
CA LYS A 877 13.66 -50.54 -34.26
C LYS A 877 12.99 -49.64 -35.31
N MET A 878 12.06 -48.77 -34.91
CA MET A 878 11.40 -47.84 -35.83
C MET A 878 12.39 -46.86 -36.47
N PHE A 879 13.31 -46.32 -35.68
CA PHE A 879 14.40 -45.48 -36.15
C PHE A 879 15.25 -46.18 -37.22
N VAL A 880 15.70 -47.41 -36.96
CA VAL A 880 16.56 -48.17 -37.88
C VAL A 880 15.82 -48.59 -39.15
N ASP A 881 14.49 -48.82 -39.08
CA ASP A 881 13.68 -49.14 -40.25
C ASP A 881 13.68 -47.96 -41.27
N GLU A 882 13.90 -46.73 -40.80
CA GLU A 882 13.98 -45.50 -41.59
C GLU A 882 15.44 -45.01 -41.85
N TRP A 883 16.44 -45.81 -41.51
CA TRP A 883 17.86 -45.42 -41.62
C TRP A 883 18.26 -45.05 -43.06
N LEU A 884 18.95 -43.92 -43.23
CA LEU A 884 19.32 -43.32 -44.52
C LEU A 884 18.13 -42.84 -45.36
N TRP A 885 16.94 -42.68 -44.77
CA TRP A 885 15.85 -41.92 -45.38
C TRP A 885 16.29 -40.48 -45.66
N ARG A 886 15.77 -39.91 -46.75
CA ARG A 886 16.02 -38.54 -47.23
C ARG A 886 14.83 -38.04 -48.02
N GLU A 887 14.46 -36.77 -47.85
CA GLU A 887 13.35 -36.14 -48.58
C GLU A 887 13.72 -35.55 -49.95
#